data_AF-A0A0D0J9I7-F1
#
_entry.id   AF-A0A0D0J9I7-F1
#
_cell.length_a   1.000
_cell.length_b   1.000
_cell.length_c   1.000
_cell.angle_alpha   90.00
_cell.angle_beta   90.00
_cell.angle_gamma   90.00
#
_symmetry.space_group_name_H-M   'P 1'
#
loop_
_entity.id
_entity.type
_entity.pdbx_description
1 polymer ?
#
loop_
_entity_poly.entity_id
_entity_poly.type
_entity_poly.pdbx_seq_one_letter_code
_entity_poly.pdbx_strand_id
1 'polypeptide(L)'
;MFKASHVLHQEFLDRISAAKAADFFPVISANYNVDEAAYLGELLQLADPGAAGIEAVRQQARSLIQDVRGRDNAVDTLDALLRQYSLDTQEGLMLMCLAEALLRVPDAATADALIRDKLSAAEWERHLGKSDSVLVNFAAWGLVMTGKVVDPQTRDGRPKNVLGRLIQRSGEPVIRAAMNQAMKLMGKQFVLGRTISEALKNGRPEREKGYTYSFDMLGEAALTAEDAEKYMADYRKAIDTVGAEPQVGPGPKPSISIKLSALHPRYEVAQRERVLSELFANVRELVICARKLNVGISVDAEEADRLELSLELYEKLLRDPAVAGWGEFGLVIQAYSKRCLPVLVWLTLLGRELGERMPLRLVKGAYWDSEIKQCQVWGLDGYPVFTRKEGTDTSYLACARYLLSEFTRGVIYPQFASHNAHTVSCILAMAAEQTSPREFEFQRLHGMGDALYDTVLETHRKTVRIYAPVGAHKDLLPYLVRRLLENGANSSFVHQLVDPSVPVESLIDHPVTQLSRFASLGNNKIPLPPALYGATRKNSQGINMNIQNSLTELENAYKPQLDRQWQAAPVINGQTLSGTAQQVRCPFDLDKVVGTAQFATAAQAAQALDGLSAAWPRWNAVAIDERASILERLADLLERNRAELMALCTVEAGKSMQDGIDEVREAVDFCRYYAQQARLKLGREELKGPTGERNELFHEGRGIFVCVSPWNFPLAIYLGQISAALVAGNVVLAKPAEQTSLIAARALELMFEAGLPEDVIAFLPGDGATLGGVFCRDPRVAGVCFTGSTDTARIINRQLAEKDGMIATLIAETGGQNAMIVDSTALPEQVVKDAVGSAFTSAGQRCSALRVLYVQRDIAERVIDLLKGAMAELKIGPTHLRENDIGPVIDAEAREGLLAHINQLKGEGKLIAEASLRADLNGHFIAPVAFEIGGIDELKKEQFGPVLHVVRFDASDLEKVVAAINATGYGLTLGIHSRNEETAARIEALARVGNLYVNRNQIGAVVGVQPFGGCGLSGTGPKAGGPSYLLRFVNERTTSVNTTAVGGNASLLSLGDE
;
A
#
# COMPACT_ATOMS: atom_id res chain seq x y z
N MET A 1 -23.34 6.19 20.05
CA MET A 1 -22.03 6.62 19.52
C MET A 1 -21.12 6.94 20.70
N PHE A 2 -19.86 6.49 20.66
CA PHE A 2 -18.87 6.81 21.70
C PHE A 2 -18.58 8.31 21.71
N LYS A 3 -18.41 8.88 22.90
CA LYS A 3 -18.11 10.30 23.12
C LYS A 3 -16.85 10.41 23.94
N ALA A 4 -15.74 10.80 23.29
CA ALA A 4 -14.44 10.86 23.93
C ALA A 4 -14.46 11.84 25.11
N SER A 5 -15.06 13.02 24.95
CA SER A 5 -15.14 14.05 26.00
C SER A 5 -15.80 13.57 27.30
N HIS A 6 -16.65 12.54 27.24
CA HIS A 6 -17.37 12.02 28.41
C HIS A 6 -16.62 10.89 29.14
N VAL A 7 -15.47 10.44 28.64
CA VAL A 7 -14.82 9.22 29.15
C VAL A 7 -14.41 9.30 30.63
N LEU A 8 -14.26 10.52 31.17
CA LEU A 8 -13.95 10.80 32.58
C LEU A 8 -15.17 11.25 33.40
N HIS A 9 -16.35 11.39 32.79
CA HIS A 9 -17.57 11.77 33.48
C HIS A 9 -18.11 10.59 34.30
N GLN A 10 -18.58 10.85 35.52
CA GLN A 10 -19.08 9.80 36.42
C GLN A 10 -20.20 8.95 35.77
N GLU A 11 -21.13 9.58 35.04
CA GLU A 11 -22.21 8.87 34.32
C GLU A 11 -21.66 7.84 33.31
N PHE A 12 -20.61 8.20 32.57
CA PHE A 12 -19.97 7.29 31.64
C PHE A 12 -19.31 6.13 32.41
N LEU A 13 -18.53 6.45 33.44
CA LEU A 13 -17.82 5.48 34.28
C LEU A 13 -18.78 4.49 34.96
N ASP A 14 -19.91 4.95 35.49
CA ASP A 14 -20.94 4.12 36.11
C ASP A 14 -21.55 3.16 35.08
N ARG A 15 -21.88 3.67 33.88
CA ARG A 15 -22.43 2.86 32.80
C ARG A 15 -21.44 1.79 32.33
N ILE A 16 -20.17 2.14 32.14
CA ILE A 16 -19.18 1.19 31.64
C ILE A 16 -18.69 0.22 32.72
N SER A 17 -18.72 0.60 34.00
CA SER A 17 -18.32 -0.31 35.10
C SER A 17 -19.18 -1.56 35.20
N ALA A 18 -20.41 -1.52 34.69
CA ALA A 18 -21.33 -2.66 34.63
C ALA A 18 -21.24 -3.45 33.30
N ALA A 19 -20.49 -2.95 32.30
CA ALA A 19 -20.37 -3.56 30.99
C ALA A 19 -19.22 -4.58 30.93
N LYS A 20 -19.36 -5.60 30.07
CA LYS A 20 -18.25 -6.52 29.77
C LYS A 20 -17.35 -5.94 28.70
N ALA A 21 -16.09 -6.37 28.68
CA ALA A 21 -15.16 -5.95 27.62
C ALA A 21 -15.68 -6.30 26.21
N ALA A 22 -16.23 -7.50 26.05
CA ALA A 22 -16.80 -7.98 24.77
C ALA A 22 -17.90 -7.06 24.22
N ASP A 23 -18.76 -6.51 25.08
CA ASP A 23 -19.87 -5.63 24.69
C ASP A 23 -19.37 -4.26 24.19
N PHE A 24 -18.16 -3.87 24.58
CA PHE A 24 -17.53 -2.61 24.18
C PHE A 24 -16.66 -2.74 22.91
N PHE A 25 -16.23 -3.96 22.54
CA PHE A 25 -15.35 -4.17 21.38
C PHE A 25 -15.91 -3.57 20.06
N PRO A 26 -17.21 -3.66 19.73
CA PRO A 26 -17.77 -3.03 18.53
C PRO A 26 -17.53 -1.50 18.45
N VAL A 27 -17.39 -0.83 19.60
CA VAL A 27 -17.06 0.60 19.66
C VAL A 27 -15.67 0.87 19.10
N ILE A 28 -14.70 -0.01 19.34
CA ILE A 28 -13.35 0.10 18.78
C ILE A 28 -13.42 0.04 17.25
N SER A 29 -14.15 -0.94 16.72
CA SER A 29 -14.27 -1.14 15.28
C SER A 29 -14.99 0.02 14.59
N ALA A 30 -16.11 0.47 15.17
CA ALA A 30 -16.86 1.63 14.66
C ALA A 30 -16.04 2.95 14.70
N ASN A 31 -14.99 3.02 15.54
CA ASN A 31 -14.15 4.21 15.65
C ASN A 31 -12.93 4.18 14.70
N TYR A 32 -12.89 3.25 13.73
CA TYR A 32 -11.78 3.10 12.78
C TYR A 32 -11.50 4.41 12.03
N ASN A 33 -12.45 4.94 11.27
CA ASN A 33 -12.26 6.11 10.39
C ASN A 33 -13.28 7.24 10.63
N VAL A 34 -13.64 7.49 11.90
CA VAL A 34 -14.55 8.59 12.28
C VAL A 34 -14.09 9.95 11.77
N ASP A 35 -15.05 10.88 11.63
CA ASP A 35 -14.78 12.26 11.22
C ASP A 35 -13.72 12.89 12.14
N GLU A 36 -12.59 13.28 11.54
CA GLU A 36 -11.42 13.69 12.29
C GLU A 36 -11.64 15.00 13.03
N ALA A 37 -12.31 15.97 12.40
CA ALA A 37 -12.51 17.28 13.00
C ALA A 37 -13.46 17.20 14.20
N ALA A 38 -14.59 16.50 14.07
CA ALA A 38 -15.52 16.27 15.16
C ALA A 38 -14.86 15.52 16.31
N TYR A 39 -14.10 14.46 16.01
CA TYR A 39 -13.46 13.65 17.05
C TYR A 39 -12.32 14.40 17.76
N LEU A 40 -11.51 15.18 17.03
CA LEU A 40 -10.52 16.08 17.65
C LEU A 40 -11.19 17.14 18.54
N GLY A 41 -12.36 17.63 18.18
CA GLY A 41 -13.17 18.53 19.03
C GLY A 41 -13.53 17.92 20.39
N GLU A 42 -13.77 16.62 20.44
CA GLU A 42 -14.02 15.89 21.69
C GLU A 42 -12.73 15.62 22.47
N LEU A 43 -11.64 15.24 21.79
CA LEU A 43 -10.33 14.99 22.42
C LEU A 43 -9.69 16.26 22.99
N LEU A 44 -9.91 17.42 22.36
CA LEU A 44 -9.46 18.72 22.87
C LEU A 44 -9.98 18.99 24.27
N GLN A 45 -11.25 18.67 24.56
CA GLN A 45 -11.85 18.87 25.88
C GLN A 45 -11.18 18.02 26.97
N LEU A 46 -10.67 16.84 26.62
CA LEU A 46 -9.91 15.99 27.55
C LEU A 46 -8.46 16.45 27.70
N ALA A 47 -7.84 16.90 26.62
CA ALA A 47 -6.43 17.27 26.60
C ALA A 47 -6.17 18.66 27.20
N ASP A 48 -7.15 19.57 27.19
CA ASP A 48 -7.03 20.95 27.64
C ASP A 48 -6.96 21.05 29.18
N PRO A 49 -5.83 21.50 29.77
CA PRO A 49 -5.74 21.76 31.20
C PRO A 49 -6.26 23.16 31.60
N GLY A 50 -6.84 23.92 30.66
CA GLY A 50 -7.27 25.31 30.83
C GLY A 50 -6.10 26.30 30.77
N ALA A 51 -6.40 27.59 30.65
CA ALA A 51 -5.39 28.63 30.45
C ALA A 51 -4.30 28.66 31.54
N ALA A 52 -4.69 28.50 32.82
CA ALA A 52 -3.75 28.45 33.93
C ALA A 52 -2.86 27.19 33.90
N GLY A 53 -3.44 26.04 33.54
CA GLY A 53 -2.71 24.79 33.39
C GLY A 53 -1.74 24.81 32.21
N ILE A 54 -2.14 25.41 31.08
CA ILE A 54 -1.27 25.61 29.90
C ILE A 54 -0.04 26.43 30.29
N GLU A 55 -0.23 27.54 31.01
CA GLU A 55 0.91 28.38 31.44
C GLU A 55 1.80 27.65 32.45
N ALA A 56 1.22 26.91 33.40
CA ALA A 56 2.00 26.11 34.36
C ALA A 56 2.86 25.06 33.65
N VAL A 57 2.29 24.32 32.70
CA VAL A 57 3.02 23.35 31.88
C VAL A 57 4.09 24.04 31.03
N ARG A 58 3.80 25.22 30.47
CA ARG A 58 4.76 26.01 29.69
C ARG A 58 5.99 26.37 30.52
N GLN A 59 5.80 26.83 31.76
CA GLN A 59 6.88 27.15 32.69
C GLN A 59 7.68 25.91 33.08
N GLN A 60 7.00 24.80 33.39
CA GLN A 60 7.65 23.54 33.73
C GLN A 60 8.48 22.99 32.57
N ALA A 61 7.93 23.01 31.35
CA ALA A 61 8.63 22.60 30.14
C ALA A 61 9.82 23.51 29.85
N ARG A 62 9.70 24.83 30.06
CA ARG A 62 10.81 25.77 29.92
C ARG A 62 11.96 25.42 30.87
N SER A 63 11.65 25.20 32.16
CA SER A 63 12.66 24.79 33.15
C SER A 63 13.33 23.48 32.74
N LEU A 64 12.54 22.46 32.39
CA LEU A 64 13.07 21.16 31.99
C LEU A 64 14.00 21.28 30.77
N ILE A 65 13.64 22.07 29.76
CA ILE A 65 14.49 22.29 28.57
C ILE A 65 15.77 23.03 28.94
N GLN A 66 15.70 24.03 29.83
CA GLN A 66 16.88 24.76 30.29
C GLN A 66 17.83 23.85 31.09
N ASP A 67 17.29 23.01 31.97
CA ASP A 67 18.05 22.02 32.73
C ASP A 67 18.73 21.02 31.79
N VAL A 68 18.00 20.54 30.77
CA VAL A 68 18.55 19.65 29.73
C VAL A 68 19.69 20.31 28.97
N ARG A 69 19.54 21.57 28.54
CA ARG A 69 20.58 22.33 27.81
C ARG A 69 21.80 22.67 28.68
N GLY A 70 21.64 22.69 30.01
CA GLY A 70 22.72 22.97 30.96
C GLY A 70 23.61 21.77 31.30
N ARG A 71 23.30 20.56 30.83
CA ARG A 71 24.09 19.35 31.12
C ARG A 71 25.32 19.21 30.22
N ASP A 72 26.43 18.73 30.79
CA ASP A 72 27.69 18.48 30.07
C ASP A 72 27.57 17.40 28.95
N ASN A 73 26.55 16.53 29.03
CA ASN A 73 26.23 15.51 28.02
C ASN A 73 25.09 15.91 27.07
N ALA A 74 24.72 17.19 27.01
CA ALA A 74 23.60 17.67 26.19
C ALA A 74 23.83 17.50 24.67
N VAL A 75 25.08 17.38 24.21
CA VAL A 75 25.41 17.07 22.82
C VAL A 75 26.11 15.72 22.81
N ASP A 76 25.36 14.64 22.55
CA ASP A 76 25.99 13.34 22.32
C ASP A 76 26.77 13.39 20.99
N THR A 77 27.78 12.53 20.87
CA THR A 77 28.47 12.25 19.60
C THR A 77 27.52 11.98 18.43
N LEU A 78 26.32 11.45 18.71
CA LEU A 78 25.25 11.28 17.73
C LEU A 78 24.55 12.60 17.37
N ASP A 79 24.26 13.47 18.34
CA ASP A 79 23.67 14.79 18.09
C ASP A 79 24.63 15.66 17.27
N ALA A 80 25.93 15.53 17.50
CA ALA A 80 26.96 16.17 16.68
C ALA A 80 27.00 15.64 15.23
N LEU A 81 26.79 14.34 15.03
CA LEU A 81 26.69 13.72 13.70
C LEU A 81 25.40 14.19 13.00
N LEU A 82 24.25 14.16 13.66
CA LEU A 82 22.97 14.63 13.12
C LEU A 82 22.97 16.14 12.86
N ARG A 83 23.71 16.93 13.64
CA ARG A 83 23.95 18.36 13.41
C ARG A 83 24.87 18.62 12.22
N GLN A 84 25.83 17.72 11.97
CA GLN A 84 26.73 17.79 10.81
C GLN A 84 26.08 17.23 9.53
N TYR A 85 25.11 16.32 9.67
CA TYR A 85 24.32 15.67 8.63
C TYR A 85 22.83 15.82 8.95
N SER A 86 22.35 17.06 8.87
CA SER A 86 20.95 17.44 9.10
C SER A 86 19.98 16.51 8.33
N LEU A 87 19.30 15.59 9.01
CA LEU A 87 18.31 14.67 8.39
C LEU A 87 17.03 15.38 7.92
N ASP A 88 16.88 16.66 8.27
CA ASP A 88 15.88 17.59 7.75
C ASP A 88 16.25 18.12 6.35
N THR A 89 17.43 17.79 5.84
CA THR A 89 17.88 18.12 4.49
C THR A 89 17.80 16.93 3.54
N GLN A 90 17.54 17.19 2.27
CA GLN A 90 17.46 16.16 1.24
C GLN A 90 18.79 15.40 1.11
N GLU A 91 19.91 16.07 1.34
CA GLU A 91 21.26 15.52 1.31
C GLU A 91 21.52 14.50 2.44
N GLY A 92 21.08 14.82 3.67
CA GLY A 92 21.18 13.91 4.81
C GLY A 92 20.36 12.63 4.61
N LEU A 93 19.15 12.76 4.05
CA LEU A 93 18.28 11.63 3.69
C LEU A 93 18.93 10.75 2.61
N MET A 94 19.48 11.35 1.55
CA MET A 94 20.14 10.63 0.45
C MET A 94 21.36 9.84 0.94
N LEU A 95 22.20 10.44 1.79
CA LEU A 95 23.38 9.79 2.35
C LEU A 95 23.00 8.56 3.20
N MET A 96 21.95 8.68 4.01
CA MET A 96 21.47 7.59 4.86
C MET A 96 20.82 6.47 4.04
N CYS A 97 20.00 6.80 3.04
CA CYS A 97 19.45 5.83 2.10
C CYS A 97 20.55 5.09 1.34
N LEU A 98 21.59 5.81 0.89
CA LEU A 98 22.75 5.22 0.23
C LEU A 98 23.49 4.26 1.17
N ALA A 99 23.77 4.69 2.40
CA ALA A 99 24.50 3.89 3.36
C ALA A 99 23.72 2.64 3.81
N GLU A 100 22.39 2.75 3.94
CA GLU A 100 21.50 1.63 4.23
C GLU A 100 21.50 0.59 3.11
N ALA A 101 21.37 1.04 1.87
CA ALA A 101 21.34 0.17 0.72
C ALA A 101 22.70 -0.51 0.50
N LEU A 102 23.82 0.21 0.59
CA LEU A 102 25.17 -0.36 0.36
C LEU A 102 25.54 -1.51 1.29
N LEU A 103 25.04 -1.52 2.52
CA LEU A 103 25.32 -2.61 3.47
C LEU A 103 24.62 -3.92 3.10
N ARG A 104 23.57 -3.83 2.29
CA ARG A 104 22.78 -4.98 1.84
C ARG A 104 23.25 -5.54 0.50
N VAL A 105 23.97 -4.74 -0.28
CA VAL A 105 24.45 -5.14 -1.60
C VAL A 105 25.65 -6.09 -1.45
N PRO A 106 25.52 -7.37 -1.81
CA PRO A 106 26.60 -8.36 -1.67
C PRO A 106 27.71 -8.17 -2.71
N ASP A 107 27.43 -7.59 -3.87
CA ASP A 107 28.36 -7.49 -4.99
C ASP A 107 28.95 -6.07 -5.16
N ALA A 108 30.23 -6.03 -5.52
CA ALA A 108 30.98 -4.78 -5.61
C ALA A 108 30.50 -3.85 -6.73
N ALA A 109 30.13 -4.40 -7.89
CA ALA A 109 29.82 -3.63 -9.08
C ALA A 109 28.51 -2.86 -8.93
N THR A 110 27.48 -3.51 -8.37
CA THR A 110 26.18 -2.89 -8.09
C THR A 110 26.28 -1.90 -6.95
N ALA A 111 27.11 -2.17 -5.93
CA ALA A 111 27.39 -1.22 -4.86
C ALA A 111 28.08 0.04 -5.41
N ASP A 112 29.08 -0.11 -6.27
CA ASP A 112 29.75 1.02 -6.93
C ASP A 112 28.79 1.81 -7.83
N ALA A 113 27.89 1.12 -8.56
CA ALA A 113 26.85 1.77 -9.36
C ALA A 113 25.88 2.57 -8.50
N LEU A 114 25.47 2.04 -7.36
CA LEU A 114 24.61 2.75 -6.42
C LEU A 114 25.30 3.98 -5.80
N ILE A 115 26.61 3.89 -5.52
CA ILE A 115 27.43 5.03 -5.09
C ILE A 115 27.44 6.12 -6.17
N ARG A 116 27.66 5.75 -7.44
CA ARG A 116 27.62 6.72 -8.55
C ARG A 116 26.26 7.39 -8.70
N ASP A 117 25.18 6.62 -8.66
CA ASP A 117 23.80 7.09 -8.76
C ASP A 117 23.52 8.17 -7.70
N LYS A 118 23.83 7.89 -6.44
CA LYS A 118 23.53 8.80 -5.31
C LYS A 118 24.57 9.91 -5.07
N LEU A 119 25.79 9.81 -5.60
CA LEU A 119 26.87 10.78 -5.41
C LEU A 119 27.32 11.48 -6.70
N SER A 120 26.49 11.50 -7.75
CA SER A 120 26.90 12.08 -9.04
C SER A 120 27.31 13.57 -8.92
N ALA A 121 28.42 13.94 -9.56
CA ALA A 121 29.03 15.27 -9.42
C ALA A 121 28.13 16.41 -9.98
N ALA A 122 27.25 16.11 -10.93
CA ALA A 122 26.35 17.08 -11.56
C ALA A 122 25.21 17.53 -10.62
N GLU A 123 24.77 16.67 -9.70
CA GLU A 123 23.85 17.05 -8.64
C GLU A 123 24.60 17.73 -7.49
N TRP A 124 25.79 17.23 -7.13
CA TRP A 124 26.61 17.81 -6.08
C TRP A 124 26.99 19.28 -6.35
N GLU A 125 27.36 19.64 -7.60
CA GLU A 125 27.63 21.03 -8.00
C GLU A 125 26.41 21.95 -7.94
N ARG A 126 25.20 21.43 -8.17
CA ARG A 126 23.94 22.18 -8.07
C ARG A 126 23.57 22.52 -6.61
N HIS A 127 24.02 21.68 -5.67
CA HIS A 127 23.77 21.83 -4.22
C HIS A 127 24.90 22.59 -3.50
N LEU A 128 26.09 22.72 -4.10
CA LEU A 128 27.25 23.44 -3.55
C LEU A 128 27.07 24.96 -3.39
N GLY A 129 26.03 25.56 -3.99
CA GLY A 129 25.81 27.01 -4.00
C GLY A 129 25.10 27.61 -2.77
N LYS A 130 24.80 26.82 -1.72
CA LYS A 130 23.92 27.28 -0.61
C LYS A 130 24.40 27.00 0.82
N SER A 131 25.60 26.44 1.05
CA SER A 131 26.07 26.15 2.42
C SER A 131 27.55 26.53 2.67
N ASP A 132 27.79 27.37 3.68
CA ASP A 132 29.11 27.94 4.01
C ASP A 132 30.08 26.97 4.74
N SER A 133 29.82 25.66 4.75
CA SER A 133 30.51 24.71 5.65
C SER A 133 31.30 23.59 4.94
N VAL A 134 31.51 23.67 3.62
CA VAL A 134 32.09 22.54 2.86
C VAL A 134 33.61 22.38 3.04
N LEU A 135 34.32 23.42 3.51
CA LEU A 135 35.79 23.42 3.61
C LEU A 135 36.36 22.64 4.81
N VAL A 136 35.56 22.29 5.82
CA VAL A 136 36.03 21.57 7.02
C VAL A 136 35.79 20.04 6.93
N ASN A 137 34.94 19.60 5.99
CA ASN A 137 34.41 18.23 5.94
C ASN A 137 35.39 17.12 5.48
N PHE A 138 36.53 17.45 4.87
CA PHE A 138 37.50 16.43 4.43
C PHE A 138 38.69 16.22 5.36
N ALA A 139 38.99 17.18 6.25
CA ALA A 139 40.13 17.07 7.17
C ALA A 139 39.96 15.93 8.18
N ALA A 140 38.73 15.70 8.65
CA ALA A 140 38.40 14.60 9.55
C ALA A 140 38.58 13.21 8.89
N TRP A 141 38.26 13.08 7.59
CA TRP A 141 38.34 11.82 6.86
C TRP A 141 39.79 11.47 6.48
N GLY A 142 40.63 12.48 6.21
CA GLY A 142 42.08 12.30 5.98
C GLY A 142 42.86 11.89 7.24
N LEU A 143 42.44 12.37 8.42
CA LEU A 143 43.04 12.05 9.72
C LEU A 143 42.84 10.59 10.12
N VAL A 144 41.65 10.03 9.87
CA VAL A 144 41.32 8.62 10.16
C VAL A 144 42.04 7.65 9.20
N MET A 145 42.30 8.07 7.96
CA MET A 145 42.93 7.22 6.93
C MET A 145 44.47 7.18 6.99
N THR A 146 45.14 8.20 7.54
CA THR A 146 46.61 8.34 7.39
C THR A 146 47.41 8.41 8.70
N GLY A 147 46.76 8.53 9.86
CA GLY A 147 47.42 8.45 11.17
C GLY A 147 48.54 9.48 11.43
N LYS A 148 48.65 10.55 10.62
CA LYS A 148 49.64 11.61 10.80
C LYS A 148 48.99 12.98 10.78
N VAL A 149 49.22 13.74 11.85
CA VAL A 149 48.87 15.15 11.97
C VAL A 149 49.80 15.94 11.04
N VAL A 150 49.22 16.63 10.05
CA VAL A 150 49.94 17.65 9.26
C VAL A 150 49.40 19.01 9.68
N ASP A 151 50.32 19.85 10.16
CA ASP A 151 50.09 21.21 10.62
C ASP A 151 49.71 22.13 9.45
N PRO A 152 48.54 22.81 9.47
CA PRO A 152 48.12 23.66 8.37
C PRO A 152 48.47 25.13 8.64
N GLN A 153 49.75 25.50 8.47
CA GLN A 153 50.09 26.90 8.22
C GLN A 153 51.14 27.04 7.11
N THR A 154 50.71 27.61 5.97
CA THR A 154 51.59 28.33 5.05
C THR A 154 50.94 29.65 4.62
N ARG A 155 51.80 30.61 4.30
CA ARG A 155 51.63 32.05 4.53
C ARG A 155 51.04 32.86 3.36
N ASP A 156 50.32 32.24 2.42
CA ASP A 156 49.73 32.97 1.28
C ASP A 156 48.28 32.53 1.04
N GLY A 157 47.32 33.33 1.54
CA GLY A 157 45.89 33.03 1.61
C GLY A 157 45.15 32.90 0.26
N ARG A 158 45.41 31.83 -0.50
CA ARG A 158 44.57 31.38 -1.61
C ARG A 158 44.25 29.88 -1.47
N PRO A 159 42.97 29.45 -1.47
CA PRO A 159 42.64 28.04 -1.46
C PRO A 159 43.07 27.40 -2.78
N LYS A 160 43.96 26.41 -2.72
CA LYS A 160 44.30 25.58 -3.89
C LYS A 160 43.18 24.58 -4.15
N ASN A 161 42.79 24.48 -5.43
CA ASN A 161 41.98 23.41 -6.05
C ASN A 161 42.63 22.01 -5.93
N VAL A 162 42.86 21.55 -4.70
CA VAL A 162 43.41 20.23 -4.37
C VAL A 162 42.29 19.25 -4.02
N LEU A 163 41.20 19.74 -3.43
CA LEU A 163 40.09 18.91 -2.94
C LEU A 163 39.21 18.35 -4.07
N GLY A 164 38.87 19.18 -5.06
CA GLY A 164 38.15 18.73 -6.27
C GLY A 164 38.93 17.70 -7.11
N ARG A 165 40.26 17.70 -7.02
CA ARG A 165 41.14 16.71 -7.67
C ARG A 165 41.31 15.42 -6.88
N LEU A 166 40.98 15.41 -5.59
CA LEU A 166 41.08 14.25 -4.71
C LEU A 166 39.80 13.39 -4.79
N ILE A 167 38.63 14.01 -4.88
CA ILE A 167 37.36 13.33 -5.18
C ILE A 167 37.40 12.70 -6.59
N GLN A 168 38.06 13.34 -7.55
CA GLN A 168 38.33 12.77 -8.88
C GLN A 168 39.42 11.67 -8.90
N ARG A 169 40.24 11.52 -7.84
CA ARG A 169 41.36 10.56 -7.78
C ARG A 169 41.17 9.41 -6.79
N SER A 170 40.29 9.55 -5.82
CA SER A 170 39.93 8.51 -4.86
C SER A 170 38.72 7.75 -5.41
N GLY A 171 38.97 6.72 -6.23
CA GLY A 171 37.91 5.96 -6.89
C GLY A 171 36.88 5.35 -5.93
N GLU A 172 35.73 4.92 -6.48
CA GLU A 172 34.57 4.34 -5.80
C GLU A 172 34.92 3.30 -4.69
N PRO A 173 35.93 2.42 -4.84
CA PRO A 173 36.30 1.49 -3.77
C PRO A 173 36.72 2.16 -2.45
N VAL A 174 37.32 3.35 -2.51
CA VAL A 174 37.74 4.11 -1.32
C VAL A 174 36.52 4.71 -0.60
N ILE A 175 35.56 5.24 -1.36
CA ILE A 175 34.30 5.77 -0.83
C ILE A 175 33.51 4.64 -0.15
N ARG A 176 33.37 3.50 -0.83
CA ARG A 176 32.74 2.29 -0.28
C ARG A 176 33.39 1.82 1.02
N ALA A 177 34.72 1.77 1.08
CA ALA A 177 35.44 1.41 2.30
C ALA A 177 35.21 2.41 3.44
N ALA A 178 35.22 3.72 3.13
CA ALA A 178 34.95 4.78 4.10
C ALA A 178 33.50 4.74 4.63
N MET A 179 32.51 4.57 3.75
CA MET A 179 31.10 4.43 4.13
C MET A 179 30.84 3.20 4.99
N ASN A 180 31.41 2.05 4.63
CA ASN A 180 31.32 0.83 5.43
C ASN A 180 31.92 1.01 6.84
N GLN A 181 33.00 1.81 6.96
CA GLN A 181 33.61 2.11 8.25
C GLN A 181 32.76 3.11 9.07
N ALA A 182 32.23 4.16 8.44
CA ALA A 182 31.31 5.10 9.07
C ALA A 182 30.04 4.40 9.59
N MET A 183 29.48 3.48 8.80
CA MET A 183 28.32 2.67 9.21
C MET A 183 28.63 1.72 10.36
N LYS A 184 29.82 1.12 10.42
CA LYS A 184 30.25 0.32 11.58
C LYS A 184 30.38 1.16 12.85
N LEU A 185 30.71 2.45 12.72
CA LEU A 185 30.77 3.38 13.85
C LEU A 185 29.36 3.81 14.30
N MET A 186 28.48 4.19 13.36
CA MET A 186 27.06 4.50 13.64
C MET A 186 26.33 3.29 14.25
N GLY A 187 26.57 2.09 13.72
CA GLY A 187 25.99 0.85 14.25
C GLY A 187 26.33 0.59 15.70
N LYS A 188 27.42 1.13 16.26
CA LYS A 188 27.71 0.99 17.69
C LYS A 188 26.91 1.93 18.59
N GLN A 189 26.42 3.05 18.07
CA GLN A 189 25.65 4.04 18.85
C GLN A 189 24.17 3.71 18.90
N PHE A 190 23.65 3.06 17.87
CA PHE A 190 22.24 2.80 17.70
C PHE A 190 21.80 1.40 18.11
N VAL A 191 22.77 0.51 18.28
CA VAL A 191 22.59 -0.89 18.62
C VAL A 191 23.23 -1.08 19.96
N LEU A 192 22.44 -1.46 20.97
CA LEU A 192 23.02 -1.69 22.28
C LEU A 192 23.95 -2.90 22.26
N GLY A 193 23.67 -3.91 21.43
CA GLY A 193 24.57 -5.03 21.17
C GLY A 193 24.11 -5.91 20.01
N ARG A 194 25.05 -6.67 19.42
CA ARG A 194 24.75 -7.61 18.33
C ARG A 194 24.03 -8.88 18.83
N THR A 195 24.18 -9.15 20.12
CA THR A 195 23.52 -10.24 20.83
C THR A 195 22.93 -9.69 22.13
N ILE A 196 21.93 -10.37 22.67
CA ILE A 196 21.30 -9.99 23.94
C ILE A 196 22.31 -9.92 25.09
N SER A 197 23.32 -10.80 25.13
CA SER A 197 24.37 -10.76 26.15
C SER A 197 25.26 -9.53 26.03
N GLU A 198 25.60 -9.12 24.81
CA GLU A 198 26.35 -7.88 24.55
C GLU A 198 25.51 -6.65 24.95
N ALA A 199 24.21 -6.66 24.63
CA ALA A 199 23.28 -5.60 24.98
C ALA A 199 23.13 -5.44 26.51
N LEU A 200 22.98 -6.54 27.25
CA LEU A 200 22.90 -6.53 28.73
C LEU A 200 24.17 -5.98 29.39
N LYS A 201 25.34 -6.36 28.85
CA LYS A 201 26.65 -5.86 29.30
C LYS A 201 26.78 -4.35 29.05
N ASN A 202 26.44 -3.90 27.84
CA ASN A 202 26.55 -2.50 27.46
C ASN A 202 25.51 -1.61 28.15
N GLY A 203 24.34 -2.16 28.51
CA GLY A 203 23.31 -1.45 29.27
C GLY A 203 23.53 -1.43 30.79
N ARG A 204 24.55 -2.10 31.32
CA ARG A 204 24.81 -2.15 32.77
C ARG A 204 25.05 -0.77 33.41
N PRO A 205 25.84 0.16 32.82
CA PRO A 205 26.06 1.48 33.41
C PRO A 205 24.77 2.28 33.58
N GLU A 206 23.86 2.26 32.60
CA GLU A 206 22.56 2.95 32.70
C GLU A 206 21.65 2.29 33.75
N ARG A 207 21.67 0.96 33.87
CA ARG A 207 20.94 0.26 34.94
C ARG A 207 21.46 0.63 36.33
N GLU A 208 22.77 0.77 36.51
CA GLU A 208 23.38 1.22 37.77
C GLU A 208 22.92 2.64 38.16
N LYS A 209 22.67 3.53 37.18
CA LYS A 209 22.07 4.85 37.41
C LYS A 209 20.60 4.81 37.81
N GLY A 210 19.89 3.72 37.52
CA GLY A 210 18.47 3.54 37.84
C GLY A 210 17.54 3.35 36.63
N TYR A 211 18.08 3.35 35.41
CA TYR A 211 17.30 2.98 34.23
C TYR A 211 16.95 1.49 34.23
N THR A 212 16.01 1.12 33.37
CA THR A 212 15.73 -0.27 32.99
C THR A 212 15.66 -0.37 31.47
N TYR A 213 15.50 -1.58 30.93
CA TYR A 213 15.47 -1.82 29.48
C TYR A 213 14.22 -2.61 29.04
N SER A 214 13.81 -2.39 27.80
CA SER A 214 12.98 -3.31 27.02
C SER A 214 13.76 -3.68 25.76
N PHE A 215 14.13 -4.93 25.59
CA PHE A 215 14.91 -5.36 24.43
C PHE A 215 14.01 -5.69 23.24
N ASP A 216 14.29 -5.08 22.09
CA ASP A 216 13.66 -5.37 20.80
C ASP A 216 14.60 -6.21 19.96
N MET A 217 14.20 -7.45 19.67
CA MET A 217 15.02 -8.41 18.94
C MET A 217 14.96 -8.22 17.41
N LEU A 218 14.33 -7.13 16.93
CA LEU A 218 14.27 -6.71 15.52
C LEU A 218 13.58 -7.66 14.55
N GLY A 219 13.08 -8.80 15.02
CA GLY A 219 12.25 -9.67 14.20
C GLY A 219 10.92 -9.00 13.87
N GLU A 220 10.61 -8.89 12.59
CA GLU A 220 9.32 -8.42 12.07
C GLU A 220 9.00 -9.12 10.74
N ALA A 221 7.71 -9.21 10.43
CA ALA A 221 7.16 -9.65 9.15
C ALA A 221 7.78 -10.95 8.60
N ALA A 222 7.70 -12.03 9.39
CA ALA A 222 8.03 -13.37 8.91
C ALA A 222 7.25 -13.66 7.62
N LEU A 223 7.93 -14.23 6.62
CA LEU A 223 7.31 -14.64 5.36
C LEU A 223 7.12 -16.15 5.28
N THR A 224 7.95 -16.89 6.00
CA THR A 224 7.93 -18.36 6.01
C THR A 224 7.76 -18.90 7.42
N ALA A 225 7.40 -20.17 7.53
CA ALA A 225 7.39 -20.87 8.81
C ALA A 225 8.79 -20.89 9.45
N GLU A 226 9.85 -21.07 8.66
CA GLU A 226 11.24 -21.06 9.14
C GLU A 226 11.67 -19.69 9.69
N ASP A 227 11.23 -18.59 9.07
CA ASP A 227 11.42 -17.24 9.62
C ASP A 227 10.80 -17.14 11.01
N ALA A 228 9.53 -17.57 11.14
CA ALA A 228 8.81 -17.51 12.40
C ALA A 228 9.46 -18.38 13.49
N GLU A 229 9.92 -19.58 13.15
CA GLU A 229 10.67 -20.46 14.05
C GLU A 229 12.00 -19.84 14.49
N LYS A 230 12.74 -19.22 13.54
CA LYS A 230 13.98 -18.52 13.86
C LYS A 230 13.73 -17.38 14.85
N TYR A 231 12.73 -16.53 14.59
CA TYR A 231 12.40 -15.43 15.51
C TYR A 231 11.92 -15.94 16.87
N MET A 232 11.14 -17.02 16.89
CA MET A 232 10.72 -17.69 18.13
C MET A 232 11.94 -18.15 18.95
N ALA A 233 12.94 -18.75 18.31
CA ALA A 233 14.19 -19.15 18.97
C ALA A 233 14.99 -17.94 19.49
N ASP A 234 15.06 -16.86 18.71
CA ASP A 234 15.73 -15.61 19.10
C ASP A 234 15.05 -14.98 20.34
N TYR A 235 13.71 -14.94 20.38
CA TYR A 235 12.97 -14.46 21.55
C TYR A 235 13.15 -15.35 22.77
N ARG A 236 13.09 -16.68 22.62
CA ARG A 236 13.33 -17.61 23.74
C ARG A 236 14.72 -17.41 24.34
N LYS A 237 15.75 -17.34 23.49
CA LYS A 237 17.13 -17.09 23.92
C LYS A 237 17.26 -15.74 24.64
N ALA A 238 16.57 -14.72 24.15
CA ALA A 238 16.54 -13.42 24.80
C ALA A 238 15.90 -13.50 26.20
N ILE A 239 14.76 -14.17 26.32
CA ILE A 239 14.06 -14.39 27.60
C ILE A 239 14.95 -15.11 28.60
N ASP A 240 15.60 -16.21 28.19
CA ASP A 240 16.50 -16.98 29.05
C ASP A 240 17.69 -16.13 29.53
N THR A 241 18.29 -15.35 28.63
CA THR A 241 19.45 -14.52 28.96
C THR A 241 19.07 -13.36 29.88
N VAL A 242 17.96 -12.67 29.62
CA VAL A 242 17.47 -11.57 30.46
C VAL A 242 17.03 -12.08 31.83
N GLY A 243 16.40 -13.25 31.89
CA GLY A 243 15.94 -13.88 33.12
C GLY A 243 17.09 -14.31 34.05
N ALA A 244 18.22 -14.71 33.46
CA ALA A 244 19.42 -15.08 34.21
C ALA A 244 20.26 -13.88 34.69
N GLU A 245 20.01 -12.68 34.16
CA GLU A 245 20.77 -11.48 34.51
C GLU A 245 20.45 -11.03 35.95
N PRO A 246 21.46 -10.79 36.80
CA PRO A 246 21.22 -10.28 38.14
C PRO A 246 20.62 -8.86 38.11
N GLN A 247 19.84 -8.55 39.14
CA GLN A 247 19.34 -7.20 39.36
C GLN A 247 20.51 -6.26 39.66
N VAL A 248 20.56 -5.13 38.96
CA VAL A 248 21.60 -4.10 39.13
C VAL A 248 20.91 -2.74 39.26
N GLY A 249 21.34 -1.96 40.25
CA GLY A 249 20.80 -0.62 40.50
C GLY A 249 19.36 -0.61 41.07
N PRO A 250 18.77 0.59 41.23
CA PRO A 250 17.45 0.77 41.86
C PRO A 250 16.26 0.64 40.90
N GLY A 251 16.47 0.58 39.58
CA GLY A 251 15.40 0.45 38.56
C GLY A 251 14.80 -0.96 38.52
N PRO A 252 13.62 -1.19 37.89
CA PRO A 252 13.02 -2.52 37.79
C PRO A 252 13.78 -3.44 36.83
N LYS A 253 13.43 -4.74 36.83
CA LYS A 253 14.03 -5.72 35.91
C LYS A 253 13.79 -5.36 34.43
N PRO A 254 14.73 -5.68 33.53
CA PRO A 254 14.52 -5.54 32.10
C PRO A 254 13.36 -6.43 31.59
N SER A 255 12.76 -6.00 30.50
CA SER A 255 11.69 -6.69 29.78
C SER A 255 12.08 -6.95 28.32
N ILE A 256 11.23 -7.64 27.59
CA ILE A 256 11.38 -7.90 26.15
C ILE A 256 10.16 -7.36 25.40
N SER A 257 10.40 -6.81 24.22
CA SER A 257 9.35 -6.46 23.27
C SER A 257 9.32 -7.46 22.12
N ILE A 258 8.12 -7.91 21.78
CA ILE A 258 7.90 -8.87 20.69
C ILE A 258 6.95 -8.27 19.66
N LYS A 259 7.14 -8.64 18.39
CA LYS A 259 6.20 -8.31 17.29
C LYS A 259 5.47 -9.56 16.85
N LEU A 260 4.15 -9.47 16.72
CA LEU A 260 3.30 -10.61 16.34
C LEU A 260 3.58 -11.07 14.91
N SER A 261 3.84 -10.14 13.99
CA SER A 261 4.23 -10.45 12.61
C SER A 261 5.52 -11.27 12.49
N ALA A 262 6.39 -11.26 13.50
CA ALA A 262 7.61 -12.08 13.51
C ALA A 262 7.35 -13.53 13.90
N LEU A 263 6.21 -13.82 14.53
CA LEU A 263 5.92 -15.12 15.15
C LEU A 263 4.94 -15.96 14.34
N HIS A 264 4.47 -15.44 13.20
CA HIS A 264 3.60 -16.16 12.29
C HIS A 264 3.64 -15.55 10.88
N PRO A 265 3.87 -16.35 9.83
CA PRO A 265 4.06 -15.84 8.47
C PRO A 265 2.78 -15.23 7.87
N ARG A 266 1.62 -15.64 8.39
CA ARG A 266 0.31 -15.15 7.96
C ARG A 266 -0.45 -14.41 9.06
N TYR A 267 0.22 -13.48 9.73
CA TYR A 267 -0.41 -12.61 10.74
C TYR A 267 -1.29 -11.55 10.06
N GLU A 268 -2.51 -11.94 9.72
CA GLU A 268 -3.51 -11.10 9.05
C GLU A 268 -4.94 -11.61 9.30
N VAL A 269 -5.93 -10.72 9.12
CA VAL A 269 -7.32 -10.97 9.49
C VAL A 269 -7.96 -12.09 8.65
N ALA A 270 -7.55 -12.25 7.40
CA ALA A 270 -7.98 -13.37 6.54
C ALA A 270 -7.60 -14.74 7.14
N GLN A 271 -6.50 -14.82 7.88
CA GLN A 271 -6.02 -16.06 8.52
C GLN A 271 -6.32 -16.09 10.02
N ARG A 272 -7.41 -15.45 10.45
CA ARG A 272 -7.83 -15.32 11.86
C ARG A 272 -7.79 -16.64 12.62
N GLU A 273 -8.27 -17.74 12.04
CA GLU A 273 -8.24 -19.05 12.71
C GLU A 273 -6.81 -19.50 13.02
N ARG A 274 -5.90 -19.43 12.04
CA ARG A 274 -4.48 -19.77 12.20
C ARG A 274 -3.81 -18.88 13.23
N VAL A 275 -4.11 -17.58 13.21
CA VAL A 275 -3.59 -16.64 14.21
C VAL A 275 -4.06 -17.00 15.62
N LEU A 276 -5.35 -17.30 15.79
CA LEU A 276 -5.89 -17.66 17.10
C LEU A 276 -5.52 -19.08 17.53
N SER A 277 -4.93 -19.92 16.69
CA SER A 277 -4.45 -21.27 17.04
C SER A 277 -2.91 -21.34 17.09
N GLU A 278 -2.25 -21.17 15.96
CA GLU A 278 -0.80 -21.27 15.74
C GLU A 278 -0.05 -20.11 16.43
N LEU A 279 -0.38 -18.85 16.10
CA LEU A 279 0.29 -17.70 16.72
C LEU A 279 -0.02 -17.61 18.21
N PHE A 280 -1.24 -17.96 18.62
CA PHE A 280 -1.60 -18.13 20.03
C PHE A 280 -0.66 -19.12 20.74
N ALA A 281 -0.42 -20.29 20.17
CA ALA A 281 0.47 -21.28 20.76
C ALA A 281 1.91 -20.74 20.91
N ASN A 282 2.42 -20.07 19.87
CA ASN A 282 3.77 -19.48 19.87
C ASN A 282 3.93 -18.41 20.96
N VAL A 283 3.01 -17.44 21.03
CA VAL A 283 3.07 -16.37 22.04
C VAL A 283 2.87 -16.94 23.44
N ARG A 284 1.94 -17.88 23.63
CA ARG A 284 1.70 -18.54 24.91
C ARG A 284 2.95 -19.23 25.44
N GLU A 285 3.72 -19.90 24.58
CA GLU A 285 4.98 -20.51 24.97
C GLU A 285 6.00 -19.48 25.46
N LEU A 286 6.18 -18.37 24.74
CA LEU A 286 7.09 -17.28 25.17
C LEU A 286 6.66 -16.71 26.53
N VAL A 287 5.36 -16.49 26.72
CA VAL A 287 4.83 -15.97 27.99
C VAL A 287 5.06 -16.96 29.14
N ILE A 288 4.91 -18.26 28.92
CA ILE A 288 5.22 -19.28 29.95
C ILE A 288 6.71 -19.24 30.33
N CYS A 289 7.60 -19.17 29.34
CA CYS A 289 9.04 -19.06 29.59
C CYS A 289 9.37 -17.78 30.37
N ALA A 290 8.82 -16.65 29.94
CA ALA A 290 9.07 -15.36 30.54
C ALA A 290 8.50 -15.25 31.97
N ARG A 291 7.33 -15.82 32.22
CA ARG A 291 6.73 -15.94 33.56
C ARG A 291 7.60 -16.74 34.52
N LYS A 292 8.14 -17.88 34.09
CA LYS A 292 9.04 -18.71 34.92
C LYS A 292 10.29 -17.96 35.36
N LEU A 293 10.80 -17.06 34.53
CA LEU A 293 12.01 -16.28 34.78
C LEU A 293 11.72 -14.86 35.29
N ASN A 294 10.44 -14.50 35.43
CA ASN A 294 9.97 -13.16 35.77
C ASN A 294 10.55 -12.05 34.88
N VAL A 295 10.46 -12.24 33.56
CA VAL A 295 10.85 -11.27 32.53
C VAL A 295 9.58 -10.71 31.89
N GLY A 296 9.32 -9.41 32.02
CA GLY A 296 8.11 -8.82 31.40
C GLY A 296 8.15 -8.92 29.87
N ILE A 297 6.98 -9.10 29.25
CA ILE A 297 6.81 -9.10 27.79
C ILE A 297 5.88 -7.95 27.41
N SER A 298 6.22 -7.18 26.39
CA SER A 298 5.31 -6.22 25.76
C SER A 298 5.10 -6.57 24.30
N VAL A 299 3.85 -6.72 23.88
CA VAL A 299 3.49 -6.91 22.47
C VAL A 299 3.46 -5.55 21.77
N ASP A 300 4.35 -5.36 20.79
CA ASP A 300 4.42 -4.12 20.00
C ASP A 300 3.22 -3.96 19.06
N ALA A 301 2.81 -2.72 18.81
CA ALA A 301 1.74 -2.39 17.88
C ALA A 301 2.28 -2.13 16.47
N GLU A 302 1.61 -2.72 15.48
CA GLU A 302 1.98 -2.69 14.07
C GLU A 302 0.96 -1.86 13.26
N GLU A 303 0.59 -2.28 12.05
CA GLU A 303 -0.36 -1.57 11.19
C GLU A 303 -1.80 -1.55 11.77
N ALA A 304 -2.57 -0.53 11.39
CA ALA A 304 -3.91 -0.26 11.89
C ALA A 304 -4.88 -1.44 11.69
N ASP A 305 -4.74 -2.16 10.60
CA ASP A 305 -5.62 -3.29 10.24
C ASP A 305 -5.38 -4.55 11.08
N ARG A 306 -4.23 -4.64 11.75
CA ARG A 306 -3.90 -5.72 12.67
C ARG A 306 -4.39 -5.49 14.09
N LEU A 307 -4.84 -4.26 14.41
CA LEU A 307 -5.21 -3.89 15.77
C LEU A 307 -6.30 -4.79 16.35
N GLU A 308 -7.44 -4.96 15.67
CA GLU A 308 -8.55 -5.78 16.19
C GLU A 308 -8.13 -7.22 16.43
N LEU A 309 -7.45 -7.83 15.46
CA LEU A 309 -6.91 -9.19 15.58
C LEU A 309 -5.89 -9.33 16.71
N SER A 310 -5.03 -8.32 16.92
CA SER A 310 -4.08 -8.30 18.04
C SER A 310 -4.79 -8.28 19.40
N LEU A 311 -5.89 -7.55 19.52
CA LEU A 311 -6.67 -7.43 20.75
C LEU A 311 -7.40 -8.74 21.05
N GLU A 312 -7.98 -9.38 20.03
CA GLU A 312 -8.60 -10.70 20.19
C GLU A 312 -7.59 -11.76 20.65
N LEU A 313 -6.39 -11.78 20.06
CA LEU A 313 -5.31 -12.67 20.47
C LEU A 313 -4.85 -12.37 21.90
N TYR A 314 -4.68 -11.09 22.24
CA TYR A 314 -4.26 -10.64 23.56
C TYR A 314 -5.28 -11.00 24.65
N GLU A 315 -6.58 -10.80 24.40
CA GLU A 315 -7.65 -11.24 25.30
C GLU A 315 -7.62 -12.76 25.48
N LYS A 316 -7.49 -13.53 24.40
CA LYS A 316 -7.41 -14.99 24.46
C LYS A 316 -6.22 -15.44 25.31
N LEU A 317 -5.07 -14.77 25.19
CA LEU A 317 -3.87 -15.04 25.98
C LEU A 317 -4.07 -14.70 27.46
N LEU A 318 -4.62 -13.52 27.79
CA LEU A 318 -4.87 -13.13 29.18
C LEU A 318 -5.84 -14.06 29.91
N ARG A 319 -6.83 -14.62 29.19
CA ARG A 319 -7.76 -15.61 29.73
C ARG A 319 -7.16 -17.01 29.87
N ASP A 320 -5.99 -17.29 29.28
CA ASP A 320 -5.32 -18.58 29.42
C ASP A 320 -4.76 -18.75 30.85
N PRO A 321 -5.05 -19.86 31.56
CA PRO A 321 -4.57 -20.07 32.92
C PRO A 321 -3.05 -20.00 33.11
N ALA A 322 -2.27 -20.25 32.04
CA ALA A 322 -0.82 -20.15 32.09
C ALA A 322 -0.30 -18.70 32.07
N VAL A 323 -1.11 -17.75 31.62
CA VAL A 323 -0.81 -16.31 31.58
C VAL A 323 -1.49 -15.56 32.72
N ALA A 324 -2.72 -15.96 33.05
CA ALA A 324 -3.57 -15.29 34.02
C ALA A 324 -2.86 -15.03 35.37
N GLY A 325 -3.09 -13.84 35.91
CA GLY A 325 -2.57 -13.34 37.18
C GLY A 325 -1.08 -13.02 37.19
N TRP A 326 -0.39 -12.98 36.04
CA TRP A 326 1.05 -12.71 36.01
C TRP A 326 1.40 -11.22 36.19
N GLY A 327 0.65 -10.32 35.57
CA GLY A 327 0.81 -8.86 35.75
C GLY A 327 1.97 -8.21 34.96
N GLU A 328 2.74 -8.98 34.20
CA GLU A 328 3.91 -8.51 33.44
C GLU A 328 3.77 -8.76 31.92
N PHE A 329 2.58 -9.15 31.46
CA PHE A 329 2.25 -9.29 30.04
C PHE A 329 1.53 -8.03 29.54
N GLY A 330 2.26 -7.18 28.82
CA GLY A 330 1.80 -5.88 28.37
C GLY A 330 1.55 -5.77 26.86
N LEU A 331 1.01 -4.63 26.47
CA LEU A 331 0.65 -4.29 25.10
C LEU A 331 0.99 -2.82 24.79
N VAL A 332 1.38 -2.53 23.55
CA VAL A 332 1.60 -1.18 23.05
C VAL A 332 0.35 -0.67 22.34
N ILE A 333 -0.06 0.58 22.58
CA ILE A 333 -1.18 1.24 21.88
C ILE A 333 -0.71 2.57 21.27
N GLN A 334 -1.15 2.86 20.05
CA GLN A 334 -0.70 4.00 19.25
C GLN A 334 -1.71 5.18 19.31
N ALA A 335 -1.31 6.31 19.89
CA ALA A 335 -2.14 7.50 20.06
C ALA A 335 -2.47 8.25 18.77
N TYR A 336 -1.72 8.03 17.68
CA TYR A 336 -2.04 8.57 16.36
C TYR A 336 -3.31 7.95 15.76
N SER A 337 -3.79 6.85 16.31
CA SER A 337 -4.96 6.08 15.84
C SER A 337 -6.19 6.64 16.53
N LYS A 338 -7.24 6.89 15.76
CA LYS A 338 -8.53 7.37 16.29
C LYS A 338 -9.12 6.39 17.31
N ARG A 339 -8.80 5.10 17.18
CA ARG A 339 -9.24 4.01 18.07
C ARG A 339 -8.50 3.94 19.41
N CYS A 340 -7.42 4.71 19.61
CA CYS A 340 -6.59 4.61 20.81
C CYS A 340 -7.41 4.68 22.10
N LEU A 341 -8.17 5.76 22.31
CA LEU A 341 -8.96 5.94 23.53
C LEU A 341 -10.02 4.83 23.73
N PRO A 342 -10.85 4.44 22.72
CA PRO A 342 -11.72 3.28 22.83
C PRO A 342 -11.00 1.99 23.24
N VAL A 343 -9.81 1.72 22.72
CA VAL A 343 -9.02 0.54 23.10
C VAL A 343 -8.58 0.63 24.57
N LEU A 344 -8.19 1.80 25.06
CA LEU A 344 -7.83 1.98 26.47
C LEU A 344 -9.03 1.71 27.40
N VAL A 345 -10.24 2.14 26.99
CA VAL A 345 -11.48 1.82 27.72
C VAL A 345 -11.72 0.33 27.75
N TRP A 346 -11.64 -0.34 26.60
CA TRP A 346 -11.81 -1.79 26.50
C TRP A 346 -10.79 -2.57 27.34
N LEU A 347 -9.51 -2.21 27.29
CA LEU A 347 -8.47 -2.81 28.13
C LEU A 347 -8.76 -2.60 29.62
N THR A 348 -9.28 -1.43 30.00
CA THR A 348 -9.65 -1.19 31.41
C THR A 348 -10.80 -2.10 31.84
N LEU A 349 -11.80 -2.31 30.99
CA LEU A 349 -12.90 -3.25 31.27
C LEU A 349 -12.39 -4.69 31.36
N LEU A 350 -11.54 -5.11 30.43
CA LEU A 350 -10.96 -6.45 30.42
C LEU A 350 -10.13 -6.72 31.69
N GLY A 351 -9.24 -5.80 32.05
CA GLY A 351 -8.42 -5.96 33.26
C GLY A 351 -9.26 -5.98 34.54
N ARG A 352 -10.34 -5.21 34.63
CA ARG A 352 -11.29 -5.27 35.75
C ARG A 352 -12.05 -6.59 35.79
N GLU A 353 -12.49 -7.09 34.64
CA GLU A 353 -13.18 -8.37 34.52
C GLU A 353 -12.29 -9.54 34.98
N LEU A 354 -11.00 -9.50 34.64
CA LEU A 354 -10.02 -10.51 35.00
C LEU A 354 -9.40 -10.32 36.39
N GLY A 355 -9.54 -9.12 36.98
CA GLY A 355 -8.84 -8.76 38.21
C GLY A 355 -7.32 -8.63 38.02
N GLU A 356 -6.88 -8.24 36.82
CA GLU A 356 -5.48 -8.20 36.43
C GLU A 356 -4.95 -6.80 36.17
N ARG A 357 -3.68 -6.59 36.50
CA ARG A 357 -2.92 -5.38 36.15
C ARG A 357 -2.14 -5.63 34.87
N MET A 358 -2.20 -4.71 33.91
CA MET A 358 -1.49 -4.81 32.63
C MET A 358 -0.51 -3.65 32.43
N PRO A 359 0.76 -3.92 32.10
CA PRO A 359 1.67 -2.93 31.56
C PRO A 359 1.17 -2.43 30.20
N LEU A 360 1.00 -1.12 30.03
CA LEU A 360 0.51 -0.54 28.79
C LEU A 360 1.44 0.56 28.31
N ARG A 361 2.08 0.35 27.16
CA ARG A 361 2.93 1.35 26.53
C ARG A 361 2.11 2.24 25.61
N LEU A 362 2.04 3.54 25.90
CA LEU A 362 1.45 4.53 25.03
C LEU A 362 2.54 5.16 24.15
N VAL A 363 2.44 4.95 22.84
CA VAL A 363 3.31 5.56 21.81
C VAL A 363 2.48 6.50 20.93
N LYS A 364 3.13 7.34 20.11
CA LYS A 364 2.41 8.07 19.06
C LYS A 364 2.00 7.11 17.92
N GLY A 365 2.97 6.56 17.21
CA GLY A 365 2.77 5.61 16.10
C GLY A 365 3.97 5.65 15.14
N ALA A 366 4.10 4.64 14.28
CA ALA A 366 5.28 4.46 13.41
C ALA A 366 4.96 4.20 11.93
N TYR A 367 3.69 4.03 11.56
CA TYR A 367 3.29 3.60 10.21
C TYR A 367 2.47 4.65 9.44
N TRP A 368 2.54 5.93 9.85
CA TRP A 368 1.57 6.96 9.46
C TRP A 368 1.42 7.13 7.94
N ASP A 369 2.53 7.20 7.21
CA ASP A 369 2.54 7.38 5.75
C ASP A 369 1.96 6.18 5.01
N SER A 370 2.26 4.97 5.49
CA SER A 370 1.74 3.71 4.99
C SER A 370 0.22 3.63 5.20
N GLU A 371 -0.29 4.05 6.36
CA GLU A 371 -1.74 4.11 6.63
C GLU A 371 -2.47 5.08 5.69
N ILE A 372 -1.91 6.28 5.45
CA ILE A 372 -2.49 7.25 4.51
C ILE A 372 -2.51 6.68 3.10
N LYS A 373 -1.38 6.15 2.63
CA LYS A 373 -1.25 5.55 1.30
C LYS A 373 -2.25 4.41 1.11
N GLN A 374 -2.34 3.49 2.07
CA GLN A 374 -3.17 2.30 1.95
C GLN A 374 -4.67 2.66 1.87
N CYS A 375 -5.12 3.60 2.69
CA CYS A 375 -6.50 4.10 2.64
C CYS A 375 -6.83 4.78 1.31
N GLN A 376 -5.88 5.54 0.73
CA GLN A 376 -6.04 6.16 -0.58
C GLN A 376 -6.13 5.13 -1.71
N VAL A 377 -5.24 4.12 -1.70
CA VAL A 377 -5.23 3.02 -2.67
C VAL A 377 -6.54 2.23 -2.62
N TRP A 378 -6.99 1.87 -1.43
CA TRP A 378 -8.24 1.12 -1.24
C TRP A 378 -9.51 1.96 -1.37
N GLY A 379 -9.42 3.29 -1.54
CA GLY A 379 -10.60 4.14 -1.73
C GLY A 379 -11.54 4.12 -0.51
N LEU A 380 -10.98 4.11 0.71
CA LEU A 380 -11.76 4.10 1.96
C LEU A 380 -12.38 5.47 2.27
N ASP A 381 -13.34 5.55 3.18
CA ASP A 381 -14.02 6.83 3.49
C ASP A 381 -13.16 7.83 4.27
N GLY A 382 -12.08 7.37 4.89
CA GLY A 382 -11.20 8.21 5.69
C GLY A 382 -10.02 7.43 6.25
N TYR A 383 -9.26 8.09 7.11
CA TYR A 383 -8.02 7.56 7.69
C TYR A 383 -8.21 7.03 9.10
N PRO A 384 -7.54 5.92 9.48
CA PRO A 384 -7.54 5.43 10.85
C PRO A 384 -6.64 6.24 11.79
N VAL A 385 -5.78 7.07 11.21
CA VAL A 385 -4.84 7.93 11.92
C VAL A 385 -5.20 9.41 11.76
N PHE A 386 -4.75 10.24 12.69
CA PHE A 386 -4.86 11.69 12.57
C PHE A 386 -3.95 12.22 11.46
N THR A 387 -4.43 13.18 10.69
CA THR A 387 -3.72 13.75 9.53
C THR A 387 -2.86 14.97 9.86
N ARG A 388 -2.96 15.48 11.11
CA ARG A 388 -2.07 16.49 11.69
C ARG A 388 -1.28 15.90 12.85
N LYS A 389 -0.03 16.35 12.99
CA LYS A 389 0.83 15.99 14.12
C LYS A 389 0.26 16.51 15.44
N GLU A 390 -0.27 17.73 15.46
CA GLU A 390 -0.90 18.35 16.64
C GLU A 390 -2.16 17.58 17.08
N GLY A 391 -2.87 16.96 16.12
CA GLY A 391 -3.98 16.05 16.40
C GLY A 391 -3.52 14.79 17.13
N THR A 392 -2.41 14.18 16.69
CA THR A 392 -1.79 13.04 17.38
C THR A 392 -1.30 13.42 18.78
N ASP A 393 -0.67 14.58 18.95
CA ASP A 393 -0.22 15.05 20.27
C ASP A 393 -1.40 15.30 21.22
N THR A 394 -2.49 15.88 20.72
CA THR A 394 -3.73 16.10 21.47
C THR A 394 -4.33 14.77 21.91
N SER A 395 -4.43 13.80 20.99
CA SER A 395 -4.87 12.43 21.30
C SER A 395 -3.99 11.77 22.36
N TYR A 396 -2.67 11.90 22.24
CA TYR A 396 -1.72 11.36 23.23
C TYR A 396 -1.99 11.91 24.63
N LEU A 397 -2.18 13.24 24.76
CA LEU A 397 -2.47 13.88 26.04
C LEU A 397 -3.84 13.48 26.61
N ALA A 398 -4.88 13.39 25.77
CA ALA A 398 -6.20 12.91 26.19
C ALA A 398 -6.13 11.46 26.71
N CYS A 399 -5.44 10.57 26.00
CA CYS A 399 -5.20 9.20 26.40
C CYS A 399 -4.35 9.11 27.68
N ALA A 400 -3.33 9.96 27.84
CA ALA A 400 -2.52 10.01 29.05
C ALA A 400 -3.34 10.44 30.27
N ARG A 401 -4.22 11.45 30.11
CA ARG A 401 -5.16 11.85 31.18
C ARG A 401 -6.09 10.71 31.57
N TYR A 402 -6.63 9.97 30.60
CA TYR A 402 -7.44 8.77 30.88
C TYR A 402 -6.64 7.70 31.63
N LEU A 403 -5.41 7.41 31.21
CA LEU A 403 -4.53 6.41 31.84
C LEU A 403 -4.12 6.77 33.27
N LEU A 404 -3.99 8.06 33.58
CA LEU A 404 -3.66 8.54 34.93
C LEU A 404 -4.87 8.59 35.88
N SER A 405 -6.10 8.52 35.35
CA SER A 405 -7.33 8.61 36.14
C SER A 405 -7.49 7.47 37.16
N GLU A 406 -8.34 7.71 38.17
CA GLU A 406 -8.69 6.70 39.18
C GLU A 406 -9.34 5.45 38.57
N PHE A 407 -10.04 5.59 37.44
CA PHE A 407 -10.74 4.47 36.81
C PHE A 407 -9.80 3.33 36.37
N THR A 408 -8.57 3.66 35.98
CA THR A 408 -7.57 2.68 35.52
C THR A 408 -6.67 2.18 36.64
N ARG A 409 -6.82 2.68 37.88
CA ARG A 409 -5.92 2.39 39.01
C ARG A 409 -6.02 0.90 39.38
N GLY A 410 -4.87 0.28 39.61
CA GLY A 410 -4.77 -1.17 39.90
C GLY A 410 -4.93 -2.08 38.68
N VAL A 411 -5.40 -1.53 37.55
CA VAL A 411 -5.72 -2.30 36.33
C VAL A 411 -4.71 -2.03 35.23
N ILE A 412 -4.27 -0.78 35.06
CA ILE A 412 -3.28 -0.42 34.04
C ILE A 412 -2.05 0.20 34.70
N TYR A 413 -0.87 -0.31 34.35
CA TYR A 413 0.41 0.33 34.62
C TYR A 413 0.84 1.14 33.39
N PRO A 414 0.69 2.48 33.39
CA PRO A 414 0.99 3.29 32.23
C PRO A 414 2.50 3.42 31.99
N GLN A 415 2.93 3.22 30.75
CA GLN A 415 4.31 3.42 30.31
C GLN A 415 4.30 4.43 29.16
N PHE A 416 4.71 5.68 29.44
CA PHE A 416 4.62 6.78 28.46
C PHE A 416 5.90 6.87 27.63
N ALA A 417 5.84 6.41 26.38
CA ALA A 417 6.96 6.49 25.44
C ALA A 417 6.91 7.79 24.63
N SER A 418 7.86 8.69 24.88
CA SER A 418 7.97 9.97 24.16
C SER A 418 9.36 10.58 24.34
N HIS A 419 9.87 11.28 23.32
CA HIS A 419 11.08 12.11 23.46
C HIS A 419 10.76 13.61 23.52
N ASN A 420 9.49 13.96 23.63
CA ASN A 420 9.04 15.34 23.66
C ASN A 420 8.99 15.88 25.09
N ALA A 421 9.87 16.83 25.43
CA ALA A 421 9.98 17.42 26.77
C ALA A 421 8.69 18.12 27.22
N HIS A 422 7.96 18.75 26.30
CA HIS A 422 6.65 19.33 26.60
C HIS A 422 5.61 18.24 26.93
N THR A 423 5.55 17.14 26.17
CA THR A 423 4.69 15.99 26.50
C THR A 423 5.03 15.39 27.87
N VAL A 424 6.32 15.23 28.19
CA VAL A 424 6.78 14.76 29.50
C VAL A 424 6.29 15.69 30.61
N SER A 425 6.43 17.00 30.42
CA SER A 425 5.98 18.02 31.38
C SER A 425 4.46 17.99 31.59
N CYS A 426 3.68 17.82 30.51
CA CYS A 426 2.22 17.64 30.60
C CYS A 426 1.85 16.45 31.49
N ILE A 427 2.49 15.30 31.29
CA ILE A 427 2.20 14.06 32.03
C ILE A 427 2.57 14.22 33.50
N LEU A 428 3.73 14.85 33.79
CA LEU A 428 4.14 15.15 35.16
C LEU A 428 3.13 16.08 35.85
N ALA A 429 2.64 17.11 35.17
CA ALA A 429 1.61 18.01 35.68
C ALA A 429 0.29 17.26 35.95
N MET A 430 -0.21 16.46 34.99
CA MET A 430 -1.41 15.64 35.15
C MET A 430 -1.31 14.65 36.32
N ALA A 431 -0.11 14.09 36.54
CA ALA A 431 0.13 13.19 37.67
C ALA A 431 0.18 13.93 39.01
N ALA A 432 0.65 15.18 39.03
CA ALA A 432 0.67 16.03 40.23
C ALA A 432 -0.73 16.53 40.61
N GLU A 433 -1.65 16.63 39.65
CA GLU A 433 -3.08 16.95 39.88
C GLU A 433 -3.83 15.82 40.61
N GLN A 434 -3.30 14.60 40.64
CA GLN A 434 -3.99 13.47 41.26
C GLN A 434 -3.97 13.58 42.79
N THR A 435 -5.11 13.28 43.42
CA THR A 435 -5.26 13.30 44.89
C THR A 435 -4.38 12.26 45.60
N SER A 436 -4.04 11.17 44.90
CA SER A 436 -3.15 10.12 45.38
C SER A 436 -2.05 9.83 44.36
N PRO A 437 -0.79 9.61 44.79
CA PRO A 437 0.32 9.30 43.89
C PRO A 437 -0.04 8.18 42.90
N ARG A 438 0.20 8.43 41.61
CA ARG A 438 0.01 7.44 40.55
C ARG A 438 1.34 6.81 40.16
N GLU A 439 1.38 5.49 40.13
CA GLU A 439 2.49 4.73 39.56
C GLU A 439 2.40 4.72 38.03
N PHE A 440 3.52 5.08 37.39
CA PHE A 440 3.74 5.01 35.95
C PHE A 440 5.25 5.11 35.68
N GLU A 441 5.66 4.77 34.47
CA GLU A 441 7.02 5.00 33.97
C GLU A 441 7.02 5.82 32.68
N PHE A 442 8.18 6.38 32.36
CA PHE A 442 8.46 6.88 31.02
C PHE A 442 9.28 5.88 30.23
N GLN A 443 9.26 6.00 28.90
CA GLN A 443 10.13 5.23 28.03
C GLN A 443 10.78 6.09 26.95
N ARG A 444 11.99 5.69 26.56
CA ARG A 444 12.77 6.32 25.48
C ARG A 444 13.42 5.26 24.61
N LEU A 445 13.78 5.64 23.38
CA LEU A 445 14.65 4.83 22.52
C LEU A 445 16.11 4.96 22.95
N HIS A 446 16.88 3.88 22.84
CA HIS A 446 18.33 3.91 23.02
C HIS A 446 19.00 4.89 22.02
N GLY A 447 19.97 5.66 22.50
CA GLY A 447 20.65 6.69 21.71
C GLY A 447 19.82 7.95 21.46
N MET A 448 18.66 8.11 22.12
CA MET A 448 17.83 9.30 22.01
C MET A 448 17.29 9.75 23.37
N GLY A 449 17.34 11.06 23.61
CA GLY A 449 16.72 11.70 24.79
C GLY A 449 17.44 11.43 26.11
N ASP A 450 18.73 11.12 26.09
CA ASP A 450 19.55 10.83 27.28
C ASP A 450 19.53 12.00 28.28
N ALA A 451 19.88 13.22 27.84
CA ALA A 451 19.88 14.40 28.71
C ALA A 451 18.50 14.74 29.29
N LEU A 452 17.43 14.53 28.51
CA LEU A 452 16.04 14.70 28.96
C LEU A 452 15.74 13.75 30.13
N TYR A 453 15.99 12.47 29.93
CA TYR A 453 15.57 11.45 30.88
C TYR A 453 16.50 11.31 32.08
N ASP A 454 17.78 11.68 31.97
CA ASP A 454 18.65 11.81 33.13
C ASP A 454 18.07 12.88 34.08
N THR A 455 17.58 14.00 33.52
CA THR A 455 16.88 15.05 34.29
C THR A 455 15.62 14.54 34.95
N VAL A 456 14.80 13.76 34.24
CA VAL A 456 13.58 13.17 34.81
C VAL A 456 13.89 12.18 35.94
N LEU A 457 14.89 11.33 35.75
CA LEU A 457 15.28 10.29 36.69
C LEU A 457 15.83 10.91 37.99
N GLU A 458 16.69 11.93 37.89
CA GLU A 458 17.29 12.62 39.03
C GLU A 458 16.28 13.53 39.77
N THR A 459 15.50 14.32 39.03
CA THR A 459 14.66 15.39 39.59
C THR A 459 13.29 14.89 40.03
N HIS A 460 12.65 14.06 39.19
CA HIS A 460 11.27 13.60 39.41
C HIS A 460 11.20 12.19 39.98
N ARG A 461 12.33 11.48 40.09
CA ARG A 461 12.44 10.11 40.63
C ARG A 461 11.43 9.14 40.00
N LYS A 462 11.21 9.28 38.69
CA LYS A 462 10.35 8.39 37.90
C LYS A 462 11.20 7.32 37.23
N THR A 463 10.65 6.11 37.14
CA THR A 463 11.24 5.03 36.37
C THR A 463 11.30 5.41 34.89
N VAL A 464 12.44 5.15 34.26
CA VAL A 464 12.61 5.30 32.82
C VAL A 464 13.11 3.99 32.22
N ARG A 465 12.37 3.46 31.23
CA ARG A 465 12.73 2.26 30.48
C ARG A 465 13.28 2.63 29.10
N ILE A 466 14.44 2.08 28.77
CA ILE A 466 15.09 2.28 27.48
C ILE A 466 14.69 1.13 26.55
N TYR A 467 13.98 1.44 25.47
CA TYR A 467 13.74 0.51 24.37
C TYR A 467 15.03 0.37 23.56
N ALA A 468 15.62 -0.82 23.54
CA ALA A 468 16.94 -1.06 22.96
C ALA A 468 16.87 -2.10 21.84
N PRO A 469 17.19 -1.72 20.60
CA PRO A 469 17.39 -2.64 19.50
C PRO A 469 18.56 -3.59 19.72
N VAL A 470 18.36 -4.88 19.46
CA VAL A 470 19.36 -5.95 19.60
C VAL A 470 19.33 -6.84 18.37
N GLY A 471 20.46 -6.93 17.67
CA GLY A 471 20.60 -7.83 16.52
C GLY A 471 21.85 -7.58 15.69
N ALA A 472 22.13 -8.45 14.72
CA ALA A 472 23.32 -8.32 13.89
C ALA A 472 23.26 -7.04 13.03
N HIS A 473 24.40 -6.38 12.82
CA HIS A 473 24.46 -5.10 12.10
C HIS A 473 23.84 -5.16 10.68
N LYS A 474 23.94 -6.31 10.00
CA LYS A 474 23.36 -6.54 8.67
C LYS A 474 21.82 -6.46 8.64
N ASP A 475 21.18 -6.83 9.75
CA ASP A 475 19.72 -6.85 9.90
C ASP A 475 19.23 -5.50 10.45
N LEU A 476 20.10 -4.81 11.19
CA LEU A 476 19.74 -3.70 12.06
C LEU A 476 20.02 -2.31 11.48
N LEU A 477 21.15 -2.10 10.81
CA LEU A 477 21.46 -0.80 10.21
C LEU A 477 20.37 -0.32 9.23
N PRO A 478 19.75 -1.20 8.43
CA PRO A 478 18.65 -0.79 7.57
C PRO A 478 17.33 -0.50 8.28
N TYR A 479 16.97 -1.32 9.27
CA TYR A 479 15.85 -1.04 10.16
C TYR A 479 16.01 0.33 10.82
N LEU A 480 17.24 0.64 11.25
CA LEU A 480 17.56 1.89 11.90
C LEU A 480 17.47 3.10 10.97
N VAL A 481 18.00 3.00 9.75
CA VAL A 481 17.85 4.08 8.77
C VAL A 481 16.37 4.31 8.48
N ARG A 482 15.59 3.25 8.26
CA ARG A 482 14.13 3.36 8.13
C ARG A 482 13.50 4.02 9.35
N ARG A 483 13.89 3.64 10.56
CA ARG A 483 13.42 4.24 11.83
C ARG A 483 13.79 5.71 11.93
N LEU A 484 14.97 6.12 11.48
CA LEU A 484 15.43 7.52 11.46
C LEU A 484 14.70 8.34 10.40
N LEU A 485 14.36 7.75 9.24
CA LEU A 485 13.58 8.36 8.17
C LEU A 485 12.11 8.53 8.59
N GLU A 486 11.49 7.48 9.13
CA GLU A 486 10.11 7.48 9.65
C GLU A 486 9.96 8.45 10.83
N ASN A 487 11.02 8.58 11.65
CA ASN A 487 11.08 9.54 12.74
C ASN A 487 11.75 10.85 12.33
N GLY A 488 12.04 11.14 11.06
CA GLY A 488 12.72 12.38 10.62
C GLY A 488 12.05 13.66 11.13
N ALA A 489 10.71 13.63 11.29
CA ALA A 489 9.94 14.71 11.91
C ALA A 489 10.04 14.76 13.45
N ASN A 490 10.32 13.63 14.11
CA ASN A 490 10.50 13.52 15.57
C ASN A 490 11.98 13.70 16.00
N SER A 491 12.94 13.27 15.18
CA SER A 491 14.38 13.54 15.34
C SER A 491 14.63 15.04 15.25
N SER A 492 13.81 15.78 14.48
CA SER A 492 13.74 17.23 14.54
C SER A 492 13.47 17.76 15.97
N PHE A 493 12.58 17.15 16.77
CA PHE A 493 12.34 17.65 18.14
C PHE A 493 13.50 17.32 19.08
N VAL A 494 14.04 16.10 19.03
CA VAL A 494 15.16 15.70 19.90
C VAL A 494 16.39 16.56 19.60
N HIS A 495 16.65 16.85 18.33
CA HIS A 495 17.69 17.79 17.92
C HIS A 495 17.40 19.22 18.38
N GLN A 496 16.19 19.75 18.13
CA GLN A 496 15.81 21.10 18.53
C GLN A 496 15.89 21.31 20.06
N LEU A 497 15.67 20.25 20.85
CA LEU A 497 15.73 20.29 22.30
C LEU A 497 17.11 20.70 22.81
N VAL A 498 18.16 20.13 22.22
CA VAL A 498 19.56 20.33 22.65
C VAL A 498 20.27 21.45 21.87
N ASP A 499 19.72 21.88 20.74
CA ASP A 499 20.27 22.96 19.92
C ASP A 499 20.06 24.34 20.59
N PRO A 500 21.14 25.05 21.01
CA PRO A 500 21.03 26.36 21.62
C PRO A 500 20.53 27.46 20.66
N SER A 501 20.59 27.24 19.34
CA SER A 501 20.09 28.18 18.33
C SER A 501 18.56 28.19 18.20
N VAL A 502 17.89 27.12 18.65
CA VAL A 502 16.43 27.02 18.63
C VAL A 502 15.86 27.68 19.89
N PRO A 503 14.96 28.68 19.76
CA PRO A 503 14.33 29.32 20.91
C PRO A 503 13.52 28.32 21.74
N VAL A 504 13.68 28.31 23.06
CA VAL A 504 12.89 27.43 23.95
C VAL A 504 11.38 27.64 23.76
N GLU A 505 10.96 28.87 23.48
CA GLU A 505 9.56 29.24 23.26
C GLU A 505 8.90 28.48 22.10
N SER A 506 9.65 28.05 21.07
CA SER A 506 9.08 27.28 19.96
C SER A 506 8.81 25.81 20.30
N LEU A 507 9.34 25.31 21.42
CA LEU A 507 9.25 23.90 21.84
C LEU A 507 8.22 23.64 22.94
N ILE A 508 7.65 24.71 23.51
CA ILE A 508 6.77 24.66 24.68
C ILE A 508 5.34 25.13 24.38
N ASP A 509 4.98 25.30 23.10
CA ASP A 509 3.60 25.60 22.73
C ASP A 509 2.72 24.35 22.94
N HIS A 510 1.61 24.52 23.65
CA HIS A 510 0.70 23.42 23.97
C HIS A 510 -0.06 22.94 22.72
N PRO A 511 -0.17 21.62 22.45
CA PRO A 511 -0.76 21.10 21.21
C PRO A 511 -2.24 21.49 21.03
N VAL A 512 -3.01 21.63 22.12
CA VAL A 512 -4.39 22.15 22.08
C VAL A 512 -4.44 23.56 21.47
N THR A 513 -3.52 24.44 21.89
CA THR A 513 -3.44 25.81 21.37
C THR A 513 -2.95 25.80 19.93
N GLN A 514 -1.94 24.99 19.59
CA GLN A 514 -1.44 24.86 18.22
C GLN A 514 -2.54 24.37 17.27
N LEU A 515 -3.26 23.33 17.66
CA LEU A 515 -4.34 22.73 16.87
C LEU A 515 -5.50 23.70 16.66
N SER A 516 -5.84 24.49 17.69
CA SER A 516 -6.91 25.50 17.63
C SER A 516 -6.59 26.72 16.77
N ARG A 517 -5.32 26.91 16.35
CA ARG A 517 -4.93 27.98 15.40
C ARG A 517 -5.34 27.67 13.96
N PHE A 518 -5.61 26.41 13.63
CA PHE A 518 -6.03 26.02 12.28
C PHE A 518 -7.53 26.26 12.09
N ALA A 519 -7.92 26.70 10.90
CA ALA A 519 -9.32 26.88 10.54
C ALA A 519 -10.14 25.56 10.57
N SER A 520 -9.47 24.43 10.35
CA SER A 520 -10.02 23.08 10.50
C SER A 520 -9.05 22.23 11.32
N LEU A 521 -9.59 21.49 12.28
CA LEU A 521 -8.81 20.59 13.14
C LEU A 521 -8.17 19.45 12.33
N GLY A 522 -8.89 18.88 11.36
CA GLY A 522 -8.31 17.92 10.40
C GLY A 522 -7.44 18.60 9.33
N ASN A 523 -6.51 17.84 8.71
CA ASN A 523 -5.65 18.34 7.64
C ASN A 523 -6.36 18.39 6.29
N ASN A 524 -6.78 19.58 5.88
CA ASN A 524 -7.42 19.81 4.59
C ASN A 524 -6.46 19.76 3.38
N LYS A 525 -5.14 19.61 3.59
CA LYS A 525 -4.16 19.44 2.50
C LYS A 525 -3.95 17.99 2.08
N ILE A 526 -4.40 17.04 2.90
CA ILE A 526 -4.36 15.62 2.58
C ILE A 526 -5.77 15.25 2.10
N PRO A 527 -5.99 15.06 0.79
CA PRO A 527 -7.33 14.78 0.28
C PRO A 527 -7.79 13.41 0.79
N LEU A 528 -9.01 13.34 1.33
CA LEU A 528 -9.66 12.06 1.65
C LEU A 528 -9.71 11.17 0.39
N PRO A 529 -9.68 9.83 0.53
CA PRO A 529 -9.65 8.96 -0.63
C PRO A 529 -10.78 9.19 -1.66
N PRO A 530 -12.04 9.50 -1.29
CA PRO A 530 -13.10 9.83 -2.26
C PRO A 530 -12.80 11.08 -3.11
N ALA A 531 -11.98 12.00 -2.60
CA ALA A 531 -11.60 13.27 -3.20
C ALA A 531 -10.17 13.27 -3.79
N LEU A 532 -9.54 12.09 -3.93
CA LEU A 532 -8.14 11.96 -4.34
C LEU A 532 -7.83 12.65 -5.69
N TYR A 533 -8.80 12.67 -6.61
CA TYR A 533 -8.66 13.29 -7.94
C TYR A 533 -9.24 14.72 -8.03
N GLY A 534 -9.44 15.36 -6.87
CA GLY A 534 -9.96 16.72 -6.74
C GLY A 534 -11.39 16.87 -7.26
N ALA A 535 -11.73 18.09 -7.71
CA ALA A 535 -13.04 18.40 -8.29
C ALA A 535 -13.28 17.75 -9.66
N THR A 536 -12.27 17.09 -10.22
CA THR A 536 -12.30 16.63 -11.61
C THR A 536 -13.11 15.34 -11.80
N ARG A 537 -13.04 14.43 -10.83
CA ARG A 537 -13.89 13.24 -10.70
C ARG A 537 -13.86 12.71 -9.27
N LYS A 538 -14.96 12.08 -8.83
CA LYS A 538 -15.00 11.30 -7.58
C LYS A 538 -14.23 9.98 -7.75
N ASN A 539 -13.46 9.58 -6.75
CA ASN A 539 -12.82 8.26 -6.71
C ASN A 539 -13.85 7.16 -6.39
N SER A 540 -13.62 5.94 -6.85
CA SER A 540 -14.41 4.76 -6.50
C SER A 540 -14.24 4.38 -5.01
N GLN A 541 -15.34 3.97 -4.37
CA GLN A 541 -15.34 3.56 -2.95
C GLN A 541 -14.97 2.06 -2.80
N GLY A 542 -14.02 1.76 -1.92
CA GLY A 542 -13.71 0.38 -1.51
C GLY A 542 -14.27 -0.02 -0.15
N ILE A 543 -13.84 -1.18 0.36
CA ILE A 543 -14.21 -1.69 1.68
C ILE A 543 -12.96 -2.24 2.33
N ASN A 544 -12.72 -1.85 3.59
CA ASN A 544 -11.70 -2.51 4.39
C ASN A 544 -12.30 -3.73 5.10
N MET A 545 -12.07 -4.93 4.54
CA MET A 545 -12.53 -6.19 5.13
C MET A 545 -11.75 -6.61 6.38
N ASN A 546 -10.66 -5.92 6.72
CA ASN A 546 -9.89 -6.19 7.94
C ASN A 546 -10.54 -5.61 9.20
N ILE A 547 -11.58 -4.78 9.04
CA ILE A 547 -12.28 -4.11 10.13
C ILE A 547 -13.63 -4.76 10.34
N GLN A 548 -13.89 -5.26 11.56
CA GLN A 548 -15.06 -6.10 11.83
C GLN A 548 -16.39 -5.41 11.50
N ASN A 549 -16.54 -4.11 11.78
CA ASN A 549 -17.75 -3.36 11.46
C ASN A 549 -18.02 -3.35 9.95
N SER A 550 -17.01 -2.96 9.15
CA SER A 550 -17.09 -2.91 7.68
C SER A 550 -17.33 -4.29 7.07
N LEU A 551 -16.67 -5.32 7.61
CA LEU A 551 -16.88 -6.71 7.16
C LEU A 551 -18.30 -7.19 7.46
N THR A 552 -18.82 -6.94 8.65
CA THR A 552 -20.18 -7.34 9.04
C THR A 552 -21.23 -6.70 8.12
N GLU A 553 -21.08 -5.40 7.84
CA GLU A 553 -21.95 -4.69 6.89
C GLU A 553 -21.90 -5.30 5.49
N LEU A 554 -20.70 -5.59 4.98
CA LEU A 554 -20.52 -6.24 3.68
C LEU A 554 -21.14 -7.64 3.65
N GLU A 555 -20.84 -8.49 4.63
CA GLU A 555 -21.33 -9.87 4.66
C GLU A 555 -22.85 -9.95 4.66
N ASN A 556 -23.51 -9.05 5.40
CA ASN A 556 -24.98 -8.96 5.44
C ASN A 556 -25.57 -8.64 4.06
N ALA A 557 -24.88 -7.87 3.23
CA ALA A 557 -25.31 -7.54 1.87
C ALA A 557 -24.86 -8.58 0.82
N TYR A 558 -23.70 -9.20 1.02
CA TYR A 558 -23.03 -10.10 0.06
C TYR A 558 -23.54 -11.55 0.15
N LYS A 559 -23.63 -12.13 1.36
CA LYS A 559 -23.97 -13.55 1.55
C LYS A 559 -25.31 -13.94 0.90
N PRO A 560 -26.40 -13.15 1.03
CA PRO A 560 -27.68 -13.48 0.40
C PRO A 560 -27.62 -13.56 -1.14
N GLN A 561 -26.65 -12.89 -1.76
CA GLN A 561 -26.54 -12.83 -3.22
C GLN A 561 -25.84 -14.06 -3.81
N LEU A 562 -25.09 -14.81 -3.00
CA LEU A 562 -24.34 -15.99 -3.44
C LEU A 562 -25.24 -17.10 -3.98
N ASP A 563 -26.47 -17.22 -3.48
CA ASP A 563 -27.41 -18.30 -3.85
C ASP A 563 -28.51 -17.85 -4.80
N ARG A 564 -28.47 -16.58 -5.24
CA ARG A 564 -29.40 -16.05 -6.23
C ARG A 564 -29.18 -16.73 -7.58
N GLN A 565 -30.28 -17.07 -8.26
CA GLN A 565 -30.26 -17.61 -9.61
C GLN A 565 -30.36 -16.48 -10.63
N TRP A 566 -29.42 -16.47 -11.58
CA TRP A 566 -29.28 -15.41 -12.57
C TRP A 566 -29.69 -15.86 -13.97
N GLN A 567 -30.03 -14.89 -14.81
CA GLN A 567 -30.38 -15.15 -16.19
C GLN A 567 -29.70 -14.14 -17.10
N ALA A 568 -29.18 -14.62 -18.23
CA ALA A 568 -28.73 -13.79 -19.32
C ALA A 568 -29.41 -14.27 -20.61
N ALA A 569 -29.84 -13.34 -21.45
CA ALA A 569 -30.40 -13.64 -22.76
C ALA A 569 -30.10 -12.50 -23.72
N PRO A 570 -30.17 -12.72 -25.04
CA PRO A 570 -29.90 -11.66 -26.01
C PRO A 570 -30.91 -10.53 -25.87
N VAL A 571 -30.45 -9.29 -25.84
CA VAL A 571 -31.30 -8.10 -25.77
C VAL A 571 -31.04 -7.22 -26.98
N ILE A 572 -32.09 -6.96 -27.77
CA ILE A 572 -32.03 -6.14 -28.98
C ILE A 572 -33.19 -5.14 -28.94
N ASN A 573 -32.91 -3.85 -29.07
CA ASN A 573 -33.91 -2.77 -28.99
C ASN A 573 -34.76 -2.87 -27.70
N GLY A 574 -34.12 -3.13 -26.56
CA GLY A 574 -34.79 -3.34 -25.27
C GLY A 574 -35.57 -4.65 -25.11
N GLN A 575 -35.67 -5.46 -26.17
CA GLN A 575 -36.42 -6.71 -26.12
C GLN A 575 -35.50 -7.88 -25.82
N THR A 576 -35.81 -8.61 -24.75
CA THR A 576 -35.19 -9.90 -24.43
C THR A 576 -35.70 -10.96 -25.39
N LEU A 577 -34.79 -11.59 -26.13
CA LEU A 577 -35.08 -12.64 -27.09
C LEU A 577 -34.70 -14.02 -26.53
N SER A 578 -35.28 -15.08 -27.09
CA SER A 578 -34.87 -16.45 -26.77
C SER A 578 -33.61 -16.84 -27.53
N GLY A 579 -32.74 -17.61 -26.88
CA GLY A 579 -31.53 -18.17 -27.46
C GLY A 579 -31.34 -19.64 -27.06
N THR A 580 -30.15 -20.18 -27.28
CA THR A 580 -29.80 -21.54 -26.84
C THR A 580 -29.36 -21.50 -25.38
N ALA A 581 -30.16 -22.09 -24.48
CA ALA A 581 -29.86 -22.09 -23.04
C ALA A 581 -28.61 -22.93 -22.70
N GLN A 582 -27.74 -22.36 -21.87
CA GLN A 582 -26.56 -22.97 -21.29
C GLN A 582 -26.54 -22.72 -19.78
N GLN A 583 -26.20 -23.73 -18.99
CA GLN A 583 -26.02 -23.56 -17.56
C GLN A 583 -24.67 -22.90 -17.28
N VAL A 584 -24.68 -21.89 -16.41
CA VAL A 584 -23.45 -21.28 -15.89
C VAL A 584 -23.19 -21.87 -14.51
N ARG A 585 -22.04 -22.52 -14.35
CA ARG A 585 -21.64 -23.22 -13.11
C ARG A 585 -20.55 -22.46 -12.41
N CYS A 586 -20.52 -22.60 -11.08
CA CYS A 586 -19.50 -21.98 -10.27
C CYS A 586 -18.14 -22.69 -10.48
N PRO A 587 -17.05 -21.97 -10.80
CA PRO A 587 -15.77 -22.60 -11.13
C PRO A 587 -15.08 -23.25 -9.92
N PHE A 588 -15.44 -22.87 -8.69
CA PHE A 588 -14.93 -23.49 -7.45
C PHE A 588 -15.87 -24.54 -6.85
N ASP A 589 -17.08 -24.70 -7.39
CA ASP A 589 -18.09 -25.66 -6.94
C ASP A 589 -18.96 -26.09 -8.14
N LEU A 590 -18.56 -27.19 -8.80
CA LEU A 590 -19.20 -27.63 -10.05
C LEU A 590 -20.65 -28.09 -9.87
N ASP A 591 -21.06 -28.40 -8.64
CA ASP A 591 -22.44 -28.78 -8.32
C ASP A 591 -23.35 -27.55 -8.25
N LYS A 592 -22.78 -26.37 -8.01
CA LYS A 592 -23.52 -25.10 -7.92
C LYS A 592 -23.76 -24.50 -9.30
N VAL A 593 -25.04 -24.51 -9.70
CA VAL A 593 -25.53 -23.74 -10.85
C VAL A 593 -25.79 -22.30 -10.39
N VAL A 594 -25.11 -21.34 -11.02
CA VAL A 594 -25.23 -19.90 -10.74
C VAL A 594 -26.45 -19.33 -11.46
N GLY A 595 -26.73 -19.83 -12.66
CA GLY A 595 -27.80 -19.33 -13.50
C GLY A 595 -27.82 -19.97 -14.89
N THR A 596 -28.55 -19.33 -15.79
CA THR A 596 -28.67 -19.77 -17.19
C THR A 596 -28.40 -18.62 -18.15
N ALA A 597 -27.52 -18.83 -19.11
CA ALA A 597 -27.26 -17.90 -20.21
C ALA A 597 -27.83 -18.47 -21.51
N GLN A 598 -28.66 -17.69 -22.21
CA GLN A 598 -29.18 -18.06 -23.53
C GLN A 598 -28.30 -17.43 -24.61
N PHE A 599 -27.64 -18.24 -25.41
CA PHE A 599 -26.72 -17.76 -26.45
C PHE A 599 -27.47 -17.26 -27.68
N ALA A 600 -27.04 -16.11 -28.18
CA ALA A 600 -27.56 -15.47 -29.38
C ALA A 600 -27.22 -16.29 -30.63
N THR A 601 -28.09 -16.17 -31.63
CA THR A 601 -27.90 -16.77 -32.95
C THR A 601 -27.27 -15.77 -33.92
N ALA A 602 -26.70 -16.28 -35.01
CA ALA A 602 -26.19 -15.44 -36.11
C ALA A 602 -27.28 -14.50 -36.69
N ALA A 603 -28.54 -14.96 -36.77
CA ALA A 603 -29.66 -14.15 -37.23
C ALA A 603 -29.97 -12.98 -36.28
N GLN A 604 -29.91 -13.23 -34.97
CA GLN A 604 -30.07 -12.17 -33.96
C GLN A 604 -28.91 -11.18 -34.01
N ALA A 605 -27.68 -11.61 -34.28
CA ALA A 605 -26.57 -10.69 -34.49
C ALA A 605 -26.79 -9.78 -35.70
N ALA A 606 -27.30 -10.30 -36.82
CA ALA A 606 -27.67 -9.47 -37.97
C ALA A 606 -28.81 -8.48 -37.64
N GLN A 607 -29.84 -8.94 -36.93
CA GLN A 607 -30.95 -8.09 -36.46
C GLN A 607 -30.45 -6.96 -35.54
N ALA A 608 -29.49 -7.24 -34.66
CA ALA A 608 -28.89 -6.24 -33.79
C ALA A 608 -28.19 -5.13 -34.60
N LEU A 609 -27.43 -5.51 -35.65
CA LEU A 609 -26.74 -4.56 -36.52
C LEU A 609 -27.73 -3.65 -37.26
N ASP A 610 -28.89 -4.17 -37.67
CA ASP A 610 -29.96 -3.37 -38.29
C ASP A 610 -30.52 -2.32 -37.32
N GLY A 611 -30.85 -2.73 -36.09
CA GLY A 611 -31.36 -1.82 -35.05
C GLY A 611 -30.35 -0.73 -34.67
N LEU A 612 -29.10 -1.13 -34.40
CA LEU A 612 -28.02 -0.21 -34.05
C LEU A 612 -27.74 0.78 -35.18
N SER A 613 -27.71 0.33 -36.43
CA SER A 613 -27.53 1.21 -37.59
C SER A 613 -28.60 2.29 -37.68
N ALA A 614 -29.85 1.97 -37.32
CA ALA A 614 -30.95 2.92 -37.32
C ALA A 614 -30.88 3.91 -36.14
N ALA A 615 -30.40 3.47 -34.97
CA ALA A 615 -30.31 4.30 -33.77
C ALA A 615 -29.12 5.28 -33.78
N TRP A 616 -28.02 4.94 -34.47
CA TRP A 616 -26.76 5.69 -34.40
C TRP A 616 -26.87 7.20 -34.69
N PRO A 617 -27.55 7.66 -35.76
CA PRO A 617 -27.64 9.09 -36.04
C PRO A 617 -28.26 9.89 -34.89
N ARG A 618 -29.27 9.32 -34.21
CA ARG A 618 -29.93 9.95 -33.05
C ARG A 618 -28.99 9.98 -31.85
N TRP A 619 -28.32 8.88 -31.54
CA TRP A 619 -27.40 8.81 -30.40
C TRP A 619 -26.18 9.71 -30.55
N ASN A 620 -25.59 9.74 -31.74
CA ASN A 620 -24.44 10.59 -32.05
C ASN A 620 -24.78 12.09 -31.85
N ALA A 621 -26.02 12.49 -32.14
CA ALA A 621 -26.52 13.85 -31.97
C ALA A 621 -26.83 14.25 -30.51
N VAL A 622 -26.90 13.30 -29.57
CA VAL A 622 -27.06 13.60 -28.13
C VAL A 622 -25.86 14.42 -27.64
N ALA A 623 -26.08 15.38 -26.73
CA ALA A 623 -24.98 16.19 -26.21
C ALA A 623 -23.98 15.33 -25.41
N ILE A 624 -22.68 15.66 -25.48
CA ILE A 624 -21.62 14.96 -24.73
C ILE A 624 -21.93 14.92 -23.23
N ASP A 625 -22.44 16.03 -22.69
CA ASP A 625 -22.75 16.14 -21.26
C ASP A 625 -23.89 15.20 -20.83
N GLU A 626 -24.89 15.00 -21.67
CA GLU A 626 -26.00 14.07 -21.41
C GLU A 626 -25.51 12.62 -21.43
N ARG A 627 -24.66 12.26 -22.41
CA ARG A 627 -24.01 10.93 -22.47
C ARG A 627 -23.10 10.70 -21.26
N ALA A 628 -22.30 11.68 -20.89
CA ALA A 628 -21.41 11.62 -19.74
C ALA A 628 -22.20 11.48 -18.42
N SER A 629 -23.34 12.17 -18.30
CA SER A 629 -24.21 12.07 -17.12
C SER A 629 -24.84 10.69 -16.95
N ILE A 630 -25.16 9.97 -18.04
CA ILE A 630 -25.61 8.56 -17.97
C ILE A 630 -24.51 7.70 -17.33
N LEU A 631 -23.26 7.91 -17.71
CA LEU A 631 -22.13 7.11 -17.22
C LEU A 631 -21.85 7.39 -15.74
N GLU A 632 -21.99 8.64 -15.31
CA GLU A 632 -21.86 9.00 -13.89
C GLU A 632 -22.97 8.40 -13.04
N ARG A 633 -24.22 8.37 -13.54
CA ARG A 633 -25.33 7.66 -12.88
C ARG A 633 -25.09 6.15 -12.82
N LEU A 634 -24.56 5.57 -13.90
CA LEU A 634 -24.17 4.17 -13.91
C LEU A 634 -23.11 3.88 -12.83
N ALA A 635 -22.09 4.74 -12.72
CA ALA A 635 -21.06 4.62 -11.69
C ALA A 635 -21.66 4.60 -10.27
N ASP A 636 -22.64 5.46 -9.99
CA ASP A 636 -23.34 5.47 -8.70
C ASP A 636 -24.20 4.21 -8.49
N LEU A 637 -24.84 3.69 -9.54
CA LEU A 637 -25.59 2.43 -9.47
C LEU A 637 -24.69 1.22 -9.22
N LEU A 638 -23.49 1.19 -9.81
CA LEU A 638 -22.49 0.14 -9.54
C LEU A 638 -22.05 0.18 -8.07
N GLU A 639 -21.78 1.36 -7.49
CA GLU A 639 -21.43 1.49 -6.07
C GLU A 639 -22.59 1.04 -5.14
N ARG A 640 -23.84 1.37 -5.50
CA ARG A 640 -25.06 0.98 -4.76
C ARG A 640 -25.32 -0.52 -4.80
N ASN A 641 -25.06 -1.18 -5.94
CA ASN A 641 -25.26 -2.62 -6.14
C ASN A 641 -23.97 -3.43 -5.96
N ARG A 642 -22.94 -2.86 -5.33
CA ARG A 642 -21.61 -3.48 -5.17
C ARG A 642 -21.64 -4.90 -4.59
N ALA A 643 -22.41 -5.15 -3.54
CA ALA A 643 -22.45 -6.48 -2.92
C ALA A 643 -23.03 -7.56 -3.88
N GLU A 644 -24.03 -7.18 -4.68
CA GLU A 644 -24.63 -8.01 -5.72
C GLU A 644 -23.60 -8.34 -6.83
N LEU A 645 -22.92 -7.30 -7.34
CA LEU A 645 -21.90 -7.42 -8.38
C LEU A 645 -20.68 -8.23 -7.91
N MET A 646 -20.23 -8.00 -6.67
CA MET A 646 -19.15 -8.77 -6.05
C MET A 646 -19.51 -10.25 -5.95
N ALA A 647 -20.75 -10.57 -5.54
CA ALA A 647 -21.19 -11.96 -5.43
C ALA A 647 -21.16 -12.65 -6.80
N LEU A 648 -21.63 -11.99 -7.86
CA LEU A 648 -21.51 -12.47 -9.23
C LEU A 648 -20.05 -12.67 -9.66
N CYS A 649 -19.15 -11.70 -9.43
CA CYS A 649 -17.71 -11.88 -9.69
C CYS A 649 -17.15 -13.13 -8.98
N THR A 650 -17.61 -13.41 -7.75
CA THR A 650 -17.19 -14.60 -7.02
C THR A 650 -17.77 -15.88 -7.62
N VAL A 651 -19.09 -16.02 -7.72
CA VAL A 651 -19.71 -17.30 -8.08
C VAL A 651 -19.65 -17.58 -9.59
N GLU A 652 -19.61 -16.58 -10.44
CA GLU A 652 -19.53 -16.76 -11.90
C GLU A 652 -18.09 -16.84 -12.39
N ALA A 653 -17.21 -15.93 -11.94
CA ALA A 653 -15.83 -15.82 -12.44
C ALA A 653 -14.78 -16.38 -11.46
N GLY A 654 -15.19 -16.89 -10.30
CA GLY A 654 -14.29 -17.49 -9.32
C GLY A 654 -13.44 -16.47 -8.54
N LYS A 655 -13.75 -15.18 -8.59
CA LYS A 655 -12.93 -14.13 -7.96
C LYS A 655 -13.02 -14.12 -6.43
N SER A 656 -11.89 -13.83 -5.78
CA SER A 656 -11.87 -13.52 -4.34
C SER A 656 -12.75 -12.32 -4.02
N MET A 657 -13.18 -12.18 -2.76
CA MET A 657 -13.94 -11.01 -2.32
C MET A 657 -13.18 -9.69 -2.59
N GLN A 658 -11.85 -9.68 -2.40
CA GLN A 658 -11.03 -8.50 -2.68
C GLN A 658 -10.98 -8.19 -4.19
N ASP A 659 -10.77 -9.21 -5.03
CA ASP A 659 -10.79 -9.02 -6.48
C ASP A 659 -12.17 -8.53 -6.97
N GLY A 660 -13.26 -8.93 -6.32
CA GLY A 660 -14.61 -8.42 -6.59
C GLY A 660 -14.78 -6.94 -6.22
N ILE A 661 -14.24 -6.49 -5.07
CA ILE A 661 -14.21 -5.06 -4.71
C ILE A 661 -13.45 -4.27 -5.77
N ASP A 662 -12.25 -4.73 -6.10
CA ASP A 662 -11.35 -4.04 -7.02
C ASP A 662 -11.94 -3.96 -8.43
N GLU A 663 -12.63 -5.00 -8.90
CA GLU A 663 -13.31 -5.00 -10.19
C GLU A 663 -14.49 -4.03 -10.25
N VAL A 664 -15.35 -3.98 -9.21
CA VAL A 664 -16.44 -3.00 -9.17
C VAL A 664 -15.87 -1.58 -9.14
N ARG A 665 -14.80 -1.34 -8.38
CA ARG A 665 -14.12 -0.04 -8.33
C ARG A 665 -13.56 0.38 -9.69
N GLU A 666 -12.88 -0.54 -10.38
CA GLU A 666 -12.33 -0.28 -11.71
C GLU A 666 -13.42 0.06 -12.72
N ALA A 667 -14.57 -0.64 -12.69
CA ALA A 667 -15.73 -0.34 -13.53
C ALA A 667 -16.32 1.06 -13.26
N VAL A 668 -16.46 1.43 -11.99
CA VAL A 668 -16.89 2.77 -11.55
C VAL A 668 -15.91 3.84 -12.03
N ASP A 669 -14.62 3.59 -11.88
CA ASP A 669 -13.58 4.52 -12.29
C ASP A 669 -13.57 4.71 -13.82
N PHE A 670 -13.77 3.67 -14.63
CA PHE A 670 -13.93 3.81 -16.09
C PHE A 670 -15.09 4.72 -16.45
N CYS A 671 -16.26 4.52 -15.85
CA CYS A 671 -17.44 5.33 -16.12
C CYS A 671 -17.19 6.82 -15.81
N ARG A 672 -16.70 7.12 -14.60
CA ARG A 672 -16.41 8.50 -14.16
C ARG A 672 -15.27 9.13 -14.97
N TYR A 673 -14.21 8.36 -15.25
CA TYR A 673 -13.06 8.86 -16.00
C TYR A 673 -13.43 9.18 -17.46
N TYR A 674 -14.16 8.30 -18.16
CA TYR A 674 -14.52 8.57 -19.55
C TYR A 674 -15.59 9.65 -19.69
N ALA A 675 -16.53 9.77 -18.74
CA ALA A 675 -17.43 10.92 -18.67
C ALA A 675 -16.66 12.24 -18.62
N GLN A 676 -15.66 12.32 -17.74
CA GLN A 676 -14.77 13.47 -17.61
C GLN A 676 -13.94 13.71 -18.89
N GLN A 677 -13.28 12.68 -19.42
CA GLN A 677 -12.44 12.81 -20.62
C GLN A 677 -13.26 13.24 -21.85
N ALA A 678 -14.51 12.76 -21.98
CA ALA A 678 -15.38 13.16 -23.07
C ALA A 678 -15.67 14.66 -23.04
N ARG A 679 -16.03 15.20 -21.87
CA ARG A 679 -16.24 16.65 -21.67
C ARG A 679 -14.99 17.47 -21.98
N LEU A 680 -13.81 16.96 -21.61
CA LEU A 680 -12.54 17.65 -21.81
C LEU A 680 -12.05 17.62 -23.27
N LYS A 681 -12.31 16.54 -24.02
CA LYS A 681 -11.62 16.26 -25.29
C LYS A 681 -12.50 16.21 -26.53
N LEU A 682 -13.79 15.92 -26.39
CA LEU A 682 -14.66 15.68 -27.54
C LEU A 682 -15.50 16.91 -27.94
N GLY A 683 -15.37 18.01 -27.20
CA GLY A 683 -16.04 19.28 -27.50
C GLY A 683 -15.60 19.92 -28.82
N ARG A 684 -16.22 21.06 -29.16
CA ARG A 684 -15.78 21.89 -30.29
C ARG A 684 -14.60 22.76 -29.86
N GLU A 685 -13.54 22.77 -30.66
CA GLU A 685 -12.35 23.59 -30.47
C GLU A 685 -12.26 24.61 -31.60
N GLU A 686 -12.18 25.89 -31.27
CA GLU A 686 -11.92 26.94 -32.26
C GLU A 686 -10.43 27.00 -32.59
N LEU A 687 -10.10 26.75 -33.85
CA LEU A 687 -8.74 26.74 -34.37
C LEU A 687 -8.31 28.16 -34.78
N LYS A 688 -7.04 28.48 -34.53
CA LYS A 688 -6.44 29.74 -34.99
C LYS A 688 -6.37 29.75 -36.51
N GLY A 689 -6.95 30.78 -37.12
CA GLY A 689 -6.98 30.99 -38.56
C GLY A 689 -6.81 32.47 -38.94
N PRO A 690 -6.90 32.80 -40.23
CA PRO A 690 -6.88 34.18 -40.70
C PRO A 690 -8.12 34.95 -40.19
N THR A 691 -8.01 36.28 -40.16
CA THR A 691 -9.17 37.13 -39.90
C THR A 691 -10.28 36.89 -40.93
N GLY A 692 -11.54 37.01 -40.51
CA GLY A 692 -12.68 36.80 -41.40
C GLY A 692 -12.97 35.33 -41.72
N GLU A 693 -12.34 34.41 -40.98
CA GLU A 693 -12.60 32.98 -41.05
C GLU A 693 -12.75 32.41 -39.64
N ARG A 694 -13.75 31.57 -39.44
CA ARG A 694 -13.92 30.80 -38.21
C ARG A 694 -13.74 29.32 -38.52
N ASN A 695 -12.77 28.70 -37.87
CA ASN A 695 -12.46 27.28 -38.04
C ASN A 695 -12.75 26.55 -36.73
N GLU A 696 -13.60 25.53 -36.77
CA GLU A 696 -13.91 24.71 -35.59
C GLU A 696 -13.63 23.23 -35.87
N LEU A 697 -12.77 22.62 -35.06
CA LEU A 697 -12.59 21.17 -34.98
C LEU A 697 -13.58 20.58 -33.99
N PHE A 698 -14.20 19.45 -34.33
CA PHE A 698 -15.08 18.72 -33.44
C PHE A 698 -15.08 17.24 -33.79
N HIS A 699 -15.62 16.44 -32.86
CA HIS A 699 -15.62 14.99 -32.95
C HIS A 699 -17.04 14.45 -33.07
N GLU A 700 -17.20 13.37 -33.84
CA GLU A 700 -18.43 12.58 -33.92
C GLU A 700 -18.11 11.09 -33.73
N GLY A 701 -19.06 10.32 -33.18
CA GLY A 701 -18.92 8.87 -33.11
C GLY A 701 -18.71 8.28 -34.51
N ARG A 702 -17.97 7.17 -34.62
CA ARG A 702 -17.70 6.51 -35.90
C ARG A 702 -18.88 5.72 -36.45
N GLY A 703 -19.74 5.17 -35.59
CA GLY A 703 -20.83 4.29 -36.02
C GLY A 703 -21.15 3.18 -35.02
N ILE A 704 -21.30 1.97 -35.54
CA ILE A 704 -21.46 0.75 -34.73
C ILE A 704 -20.08 0.28 -34.26
N PHE A 705 -19.90 0.17 -32.95
CA PHE A 705 -18.74 -0.48 -32.33
C PHE A 705 -19.14 -1.83 -31.75
N VAL A 706 -18.38 -2.87 -32.08
CA VAL A 706 -18.50 -4.18 -31.43
C VAL A 706 -17.53 -4.21 -30.26
N CYS A 707 -18.04 -4.37 -29.04
CA CYS A 707 -17.23 -4.53 -27.84
C CYS A 707 -17.22 -6.01 -27.44
N VAL A 708 -16.03 -6.62 -27.48
CA VAL A 708 -15.81 -8.03 -27.15
C VAL A 708 -14.88 -8.11 -25.95
N SER A 709 -15.42 -8.57 -24.81
CA SER A 709 -14.73 -8.55 -23.52
C SER A 709 -14.34 -9.95 -23.03
N PRO A 710 -13.29 -10.07 -22.19
CA PRO A 710 -12.81 -11.34 -21.66
C PRO A 710 -13.56 -11.73 -20.37
N TRP A 711 -13.38 -12.98 -19.94
CA TRP A 711 -13.99 -13.53 -18.72
C TRP A 711 -13.24 -13.15 -17.43
N ASN A 712 -11.99 -12.69 -17.52
CA ASN A 712 -11.15 -12.47 -16.35
C ASN A 712 -11.35 -11.10 -15.68
N PHE A 713 -11.94 -10.15 -16.39
CA PHE A 713 -12.48 -8.89 -15.86
C PHE A 713 -13.87 -8.67 -16.48
N PRO A 714 -14.84 -9.51 -16.09
CA PRO A 714 -16.12 -9.61 -16.77
C PRO A 714 -17.03 -8.40 -16.55
N LEU A 715 -16.72 -7.54 -15.58
CA LEU A 715 -17.42 -6.28 -15.35
C LEU A 715 -16.57 -5.08 -15.75
N ALA A 716 -15.33 -4.99 -15.27
CA ALA A 716 -14.52 -3.78 -15.44
C ALA A 716 -14.11 -3.53 -16.90
N ILE A 717 -13.55 -4.53 -17.58
CA ILE A 717 -13.16 -4.39 -18.99
C ILE A 717 -14.40 -4.33 -19.88
N TYR A 718 -15.44 -5.12 -19.57
CA TYR A 718 -16.73 -5.07 -20.28
C TYR A 718 -17.30 -3.64 -20.29
N LEU A 719 -17.47 -3.03 -19.13
CA LEU A 719 -17.96 -1.66 -19.03
C LEU A 719 -16.95 -0.63 -19.54
N GLY A 720 -15.64 -0.84 -19.35
CA GLY A 720 -14.61 0.06 -19.85
C GLY A 720 -14.64 0.24 -21.38
N GLN A 721 -14.79 -0.85 -22.13
CA GLN A 721 -14.92 -0.78 -23.60
C GLN A 721 -16.23 -0.10 -24.02
N ILE A 722 -17.35 -0.52 -23.42
CA ILE A 722 -18.70 -0.08 -23.80
C ILE A 722 -18.91 1.39 -23.44
N SER A 723 -18.51 1.80 -22.24
CA SER A 723 -18.61 3.19 -21.77
C SER A 723 -17.84 4.15 -22.68
N ALA A 724 -16.62 3.79 -23.08
CA ALA A 724 -15.81 4.58 -23.98
C ALA A 724 -16.48 4.76 -25.36
N ALA A 725 -17.00 3.68 -25.95
CA ALA A 725 -17.68 3.72 -27.24
C ALA A 725 -18.95 4.58 -27.18
N LEU A 726 -19.80 4.35 -26.16
CA LEU A 726 -21.06 5.06 -25.98
C LEU A 726 -20.87 6.55 -25.76
N VAL A 727 -19.97 6.95 -24.85
CA VAL A 727 -19.76 8.39 -24.53
C VAL A 727 -19.18 9.16 -25.72
N ALA A 728 -18.41 8.48 -26.58
CA ALA A 728 -17.90 8.99 -27.84
C ALA A 728 -18.98 9.16 -28.94
N GLY A 729 -20.23 8.73 -28.70
CA GLY A 729 -21.35 8.87 -29.64
C GLY A 729 -21.55 7.67 -30.57
N ASN A 730 -20.95 6.51 -30.26
CA ASN A 730 -21.17 5.26 -30.99
C ASN A 730 -22.33 4.48 -30.38
N VAL A 731 -22.98 3.64 -31.19
CA VAL A 731 -23.87 2.59 -30.71
C VAL A 731 -23.09 1.28 -30.58
N VAL A 732 -23.50 0.40 -29.68
CA VAL A 732 -22.68 -0.74 -29.27
C VAL A 732 -23.36 -2.09 -29.49
N LEU A 733 -22.63 -3.03 -30.10
CA LEU A 733 -22.93 -4.45 -29.98
C LEU A 733 -21.99 -5.03 -28.92
N ALA A 734 -22.54 -5.42 -27.77
CA ALA A 734 -21.81 -5.95 -26.64
C ALA A 734 -21.83 -7.49 -26.65
N LYS A 735 -20.66 -8.11 -26.75
CA LYS A 735 -20.47 -9.55 -26.71
C LYS A 735 -19.54 -9.91 -25.54
N PRO A 736 -20.06 -10.36 -24.39
CA PRO A 736 -19.22 -10.82 -23.28
C PRO A 736 -18.56 -12.17 -23.58
N ALA A 737 -17.55 -12.54 -22.80
CA ALA A 737 -17.08 -13.93 -22.79
C ALA A 737 -18.19 -14.88 -22.32
N GLU A 738 -18.25 -16.05 -22.93
CA GLU A 738 -19.33 -17.04 -22.71
C GLU A 738 -19.42 -17.49 -21.26
N GLN A 739 -18.28 -17.64 -20.58
CA GLN A 739 -18.17 -18.05 -19.17
C GLN A 739 -18.84 -17.05 -18.20
N THR A 740 -18.97 -15.78 -18.59
CA THR A 740 -19.30 -14.67 -17.69
C THR A 740 -20.44 -13.80 -18.23
N SER A 741 -21.47 -14.44 -18.76
CA SER A 741 -22.60 -13.77 -19.41
C SER A 741 -23.59 -13.13 -18.42
N LEU A 742 -23.68 -13.63 -17.18
CA LEU A 742 -24.66 -13.21 -16.17
C LEU A 742 -24.33 -11.83 -15.59
N ILE A 743 -23.08 -11.60 -15.20
CA ILE A 743 -22.64 -10.28 -14.73
C ILE A 743 -22.73 -9.21 -15.81
N ALA A 744 -22.46 -9.58 -17.07
CA ALA A 744 -22.60 -8.68 -18.21
C ALA A 744 -24.08 -8.31 -18.46
N ALA A 745 -25.01 -9.26 -18.30
CA ALA A 745 -26.44 -8.99 -18.35
C ALA A 745 -26.87 -8.07 -17.20
N ARG A 746 -26.40 -8.31 -15.97
CA ARG A 746 -26.69 -7.42 -14.84
C ARG A 746 -26.15 -6.02 -15.05
N ALA A 747 -24.95 -5.88 -15.63
CA ALA A 747 -24.40 -4.59 -16.00
C ALA A 747 -25.29 -3.86 -17.03
N LEU A 748 -25.82 -4.57 -18.04
CA LEU A 748 -26.77 -4.00 -19.01
C LEU A 748 -28.03 -3.47 -18.34
N GLU A 749 -28.62 -4.21 -17.40
CA GLU A 749 -29.79 -3.75 -16.64
C GLU A 749 -29.51 -2.42 -15.91
N LEU A 750 -28.34 -2.31 -15.28
CA LEU A 750 -27.91 -1.08 -14.61
C LEU A 750 -27.66 0.06 -15.59
N MET A 751 -27.22 -0.23 -16.82
CA MET A 751 -27.09 0.79 -17.87
C MET A 751 -28.45 1.36 -18.29
N PHE A 752 -29.47 0.51 -18.42
CA PHE A 752 -30.84 0.96 -18.70
C PHE A 752 -31.40 1.77 -17.53
N GLU A 753 -31.19 1.33 -16.28
CA GLU A 753 -31.56 2.09 -15.07
C GLU A 753 -30.85 3.45 -15.00
N ALA A 754 -29.62 3.56 -15.48
CA ALA A 754 -28.89 4.82 -15.59
C ALA A 754 -29.45 5.78 -16.66
N GLY A 755 -30.40 5.31 -17.48
CA GLY A 755 -31.05 6.07 -18.55
C GLY A 755 -30.39 5.91 -19.91
N LEU A 756 -29.63 4.84 -20.15
CA LEU A 756 -29.16 4.51 -21.50
C LEU A 756 -30.35 4.11 -22.39
N PRO A 757 -30.53 4.71 -23.59
CA PRO A 757 -31.58 4.27 -24.49
C PRO A 757 -31.42 2.81 -24.92
N GLU A 758 -32.51 2.05 -24.90
CA GLU A 758 -32.47 0.60 -25.08
C GLU A 758 -32.08 0.12 -26.50
N ASP A 759 -32.12 1.02 -27.48
CA ASP A 759 -31.79 0.78 -28.88
C ASP A 759 -30.38 1.21 -29.28
N VAL A 760 -29.61 1.83 -28.37
CA VAL A 760 -28.21 2.22 -28.63
C VAL A 760 -27.20 1.15 -28.23
N ILE A 761 -27.67 0.06 -27.61
CA ILE A 761 -26.87 -1.10 -27.26
C ILE A 761 -27.64 -2.39 -27.59
N ALA A 762 -26.96 -3.38 -28.15
CA ALA A 762 -27.45 -4.74 -28.27
C ALA A 762 -26.53 -5.69 -27.50
N PHE A 763 -27.09 -6.53 -26.64
CA PHE A 763 -26.36 -7.47 -25.82
C PHE A 763 -26.52 -8.88 -26.39
N LEU A 764 -25.41 -9.50 -26.79
CA LEU A 764 -25.39 -10.80 -27.46
C LEU A 764 -24.44 -11.76 -26.73
N PRO A 765 -24.88 -12.43 -25.65
CA PRO A 765 -24.12 -13.52 -25.04
C PRO A 765 -24.04 -14.69 -26.04
N GLY A 766 -22.92 -15.41 -26.08
CA GLY A 766 -22.74 -16.53 -27.01
C GLY A 766 -21.27 -16.82 -27.30
N ASP A 767 -21.00 -17.80 -28.15
CA ASP A 767 -19.63 -18.17 -28.52
C ASP A 767 -19.09 -17.29 -29.67
N GLY A 768 -17.77 -17.16 -29.73
CA GLY A 768 -17.08 -16.34 -30.74
C GLY A 768 -17.14 -16.93 -32.15
N ALA A 769 -17.25 -18.25 -32.29
CA ALA A 769 -17.24 -18.91 -33.60
C ALA A 769 -18.55 -18.67 -34.36
N THR A 770 -19.68 -18.62 -33.65
CA THR A 770 -21.01 -18.37 -34.18
C THR A 770 -21.23 -16.90 -34.50
N LEU A 771 -20.83 -15.99 -33.60
CA LEU A 771 -21.17 -14.56 -33.70
C LEU A 771 -20.09 -13.74 -34.41
N GLY A 772 -18.81 -14.08 -34.21
CA GLY A 772 -17.65 -13.29 -34.63
C GLY A 772 -17.66 -12.93 -36.11
N GLY A 773 -17.85 -13.94 -36.96
CA GLY A 773 -17.85 -13.75 -38.41
C GLY A 773 -19.00 -12.85 -38.91
N VAL A 774 -20.13 -12.80 -38.19
CA VAL A 774 -21.29 -11.99 -38.59
C VAL A 774 -20.96 -10.50 -38.49
N PHE A 775 -20.55 -10.04 -37.30
CA PHE A 775 -20.27 -8.62 -37.08
C PHE A 775 -18.91 -8.18 -37.64
N CYS A 776 -17.89 -9.06 -37.64
CA CYS A 776 -16.57 -8.71 -38.18
C CYS A 776 -16.57 -8.55 -39.70
N ARG A 777 -17.57 -9.06 -40.43
CA ARG A 777 -17.66 -8.93 -41.89
C ARG A 777 -18.75 -7.94 -42.35
N ASP A 778 -19.62 -7.50 -41.45
CA ASP A 778 -20.66 -6.54 -41.80
C ASP A 778 -20.06 -5.16 -42.16
N PRO A 779 -20.42 -4.56 -43.31
CA PRO A 779 -19.85 -3.31 -43.80
C PRO A 779 -20.21 -2.08 -42.95
N ARG A 780 -21.21 -2.17 -42.07
CA ARG A 780 -21.66 -1.06 -41.20
C ARG A 780 -20.89 -0.96 -39.89
N VAL A 781 -20.18 -2.02 -39.50
CA VAL A 781 -19.36 -2.02 -38.28
C VAL A 781 -18.14 -1.15 -38.49
N ALA A 782 -18.12 -0.02 -37.79
CA ALA A 782 -17.08 1.00 -37.88
C ALA A 782 -15.84 0.68 -37.04
N GLY A 783 -15.98 -0.17 -36.02
CA GLY A 783 -14.85 -0.67 -35.28
C GLY A 783 -15.16 -1.83 -34.35
N VAL A 784 -14.09 -2.49 -33.90
CA VAL A 784 -14.11 -3.54 -32.89
C VAL A 784 -13.17 -3.12 -31.77
N CYS A 785 -13.69 -3.10 -30.54
CA CYS A 785 -12.90 -3.00 -29.32
C CYS A 785 -12.85 -4.39 -28.69
N PHE A 786 -11.71 -5.04 -28.77
CA PHE A 786 -11.49 -6.42 -28.36
C PHE A 786 -10.48 -6.48 -27.21
N THR A 787 -10.78 -7.32 -26.23
CA THR A 787 -9.79 -7.75 -25.24
C THR A 787 -9.86 -9.27 -25.07
N GLY A 788 -8.73 -9.95 -25.25
CA GLY A 788 -8.66 -11.41 -25.22
C GLY A 788 -7.36 -11.96 -25.79
N SER A 789 -7.37 -13.15 -26.39
CA SER A 789 -6.15 -13.79 -26.89
C SER A 789 -5.59 -13.11 -28.15
N THR A 790 -4.27 -13.19 -28.31
CA THR A 790 -3.57 -12.68 -29.51
C THR A 790 -4.03 -13.37 -30.79
N ASP A 791 -4.37 -14.67 -30.73
CA ASP A 791 -4.82 -15.43 -31.88
C ASP A 791 -6.22 -14.99 -32.33
N THR A 792 -7.15 -14.76 -31.40
CA THR A 792 -8.48 -14.23 -31.72
C THR A 792 -8.40 -12.81 -32.27
N ALA A 793 -7.54 -11.94 -31.72
CA ALA A 793 -7.32 -10.60 -32.26
C ALA A 793 -6.84 -10.62 -33.72
N ARG A 794 -5.96 -11.56 -34.08
CA ARG A 794 -5.50 -11.74 -35.47
C ARG A 794 -6.61 -12.20 -36.41
N ILE A 795 -7.50 -13.07 -35.93
CA ILE A 795 -8.67 -13.52 -36.70
C ILE A 795 -9.60 -12.32 -36.97
N ILE A 796 -9.93 -11.56 -35.93
CA ILE A 796 -10.75 -10.34 -36.06
C ILE A 796 -10.12 -9.37 -37.05
N ASN A 797 -8.82 -9.08 -36.92
CA ASN A 797 -8.11 -8.15 -37.80
C ASN A 797 -8.20 -8.57 -39.28
N ARG A 798 -8.00 -9.86 -39.59
CA ARG A 798 -8.13 -10.38 -40.97
C ARG A 798 -9.55 -10.23 -41.49
N GLN A 799 -10.56 -10.59 -40.69
CA GLN A 799 -11.95 -10.46 -41.08
C GLN A 799 -12.38 -9.01 -41.33
N LEU A 800 -11.88 -8.07 -40.51
CA LEU A 800 -12.10 -6.63 -40.73
C LEU A 800 -11.44 -6.15 -42.03
N ALA A 801 -10.24 -6.65 -42.35
CA ALA A 801 -9.51 -6.29 -43.56
C ALA A 801 -10.11 -6.92 -44.84
N GLU A 802 -10.90 -7.98 -44.72
CA GLU A 802 -11.64 -8.61 -45.84
C GLU A 802 -12.84 -7.77 -46.33
N LYS A 803 -13.25 -6.71 -45.62
CA LYS A 803 -14.41 -5.90 -45.98
C LYS A 803 -14.13 -5.01 -47.20
N ASP A 804 -15.08 -4.97 -48.15
CA ASP A 804 -15.10 -4.00 -49.26
C ASP A 804 -15.65 -2.61 -48.87
N GLY A 805 -15.57 -2.25 -47.58
CA GLY A 805 -16.19 -1.06 -46.99
C GLY A 805 -15.20 -0.11 -46.31
N MET A 806 -15.67 0.60 -45.26
CA MET A 806 -14.76 1.43 -44.46
C MET A 806 -13.68 0.57 -43.81
N ILE A 807 -12.45 1.09 -43.73
CA ILE A 807 -11.38 0.44 -42.96
C ILE A 807 -11.74 0.58 -41.48
N ALA A 808 -12.30 -0.49 -40.93
CA ALA A 808 -12.79 -0.51 -39.56
C ALA A 808 -11.65 -0.30 -38.56
N THR A 809 -11.94 0.42 -37.48
CA THR A 809 -10.99 0.60 -36.39
C THR A 809 -10.91 -0.67 -35.56
N LEU A 810 -9.70 -1.18 -35.31
CA LEU A 810 -9.46 -2.22 -34.32
C LEU A 810 -8.71 -1.63 -33.13
N ILE A 811 -9.27 -1.80 -31.94
CA ILE A 811 -8.57 -1.66 -30.66
C ILE A 811 -8.50 -3.08 -30.11
N ALA A 812 -7.31 -3.68 -30.07
CA ALA A 812 -7.12 -5.02 -29.55
C ALA A 812 -6.10 -4.97 -28.41
N GLU A 813 -6.55 -5.27 -27.19
CA GLU A 813 -5.69 -5.48 -26.03
C GLU A 813 -5.57 -6.99 -25.77
N THR A 814 -4.34 -7.50 -25.71
CA THR A 814 -4.07 -8.95 -25.72
C THR A 814 -3.15 -9.36 -24.56
N GLY A 815 -2.70 -10.61 -24.58
CA GLY A 815 -1.89 -11.21 -23.52
C GLY A 815 -0.48 -10.63 -23.37
N GLY A 816 0.28 -11.18 -22.43
CA GLY A 816 1.65 -10.76 -22.14
C GLY A 816 2.53 -11.88 -21.61
N GLN A 817 3.82 -11.88 -21.98
CA GLN A 817 4.84 -12.67 -21.30
C GLN A 817 5.58 -11.78 -20.28
N ASN A 818 4.85 -11.34 -19.26
CA ASN A 818 5.33 -10.28 -18.36
C ASN A 818 6.47 -10.75 -17.47
N ALA A 819 7.46 -9.88 -17.31
CA ALA A 819 8.65 -10.16 -16.52
C ALA A 819 8.77 -9.23 -15.31
N MET A 820 9.56 -9.63 -14.31
CA MET A 820 10.02 -8.77 -13.23
C MET A 820 11.54 -8.93 -13.10
N ILE A 821 12.28 -7.82 -13.10
CA ILE A 821 13.75 -7.82 -12.94
C ILE A 821 14.10 -7.36 -11.53
N VAL A 822 14.88 -8.17 -10.83
CA VAL A 822 15.30 -7.93 -9.45
C VAL A 822 16.82 -7.92 -9.37
N ASP A 823 17.40 -6.80 -8.99
CA ASP A 823 18.83 -6.69 -8.73
C ASP A 823 19.18 -6.92 -7.25
N SER A 824 20.47 -7.00 -6.94
CA SER A 824 20.98 -7.29 -5.60
C SER A 824 20.75 -6.18 -4.57
N THR A 825 20.27 -5.00 -4.98
CA THR A 825 19.94 -3.89 -4.08
C THR A 825 18.52 -4.00 -3.53
N ALA A 826 17.67 -4.83 -4.14
CA ALA A 826 16.30 -5.01 -3.73
C ALA A 826 16.17 -5.65 -2.34
N LEU A 827 15.07 -5.36 -1.63
CA LEU A 827 14.71 -6.03 -0.39
C LEU A 827 14.03 -7.38 -0.71
N PRO A 828 14.63 -8.54 -0.41
CA PRO A 828 14.07 -9.84 -0.80
C PRO A 828 12.66 -10.11 -0.29
N GLU A 829 12.34 -9.64 0.92
CA GLU A 829 11.02 -9.81 1.53
C GLU A 829 9.94 -9.05 0.75
N GLN A 830 10.25 -7.83 0.29
CA GLN A 830 9.33 -7.05 -0.56
C GLN A 830 9.19 -7.69 -1.94
N VAL A 831 10.31 -8.13 -2.53
CA VAL A 831 10.32 -8.83 -3.83
C VAL A 831 9.41 -10.05 -3.80
N VAL A 832 9.52 -10.90 -2.77
CA VAL A 832 8.71 -12.13 -2.68
C VAL A 832 7.23 -11.80 -2.49
N LYS A 833 6.87 -10.82 -1.63
CA LYS A 833 5.48 -10.35 -1.50
C LYS A 833 4.91 -9.88 -2.84
N ASP A 834 5.66 -9.05 -3.57
CA ASP A 834 5.21 -8.49 -4.84
C ASP A 834 5.20 -9.52 -5.96
N ALA A 835 6.15 -10.47 -5.98
CA ALA A 835 6.19 -11.56 -6.95
C ALA A 835 5.04 -12.55 -6.75
N VAL A 836 4.79 -12.99 -5.50
CA VAL A 836 3.67 -13.87 -5.14
C VAL A 836 2.33 -13.20 -5.49
N GLY A 837 2.14 -11.94 -5.08
CA GLY A 837 0.94 -11.18 -5.43
C GLY A 837 0.78 -11.01 -6.94
N SER A 838 1.87 -10.68 -7.66
CA SER A 838 1.78 -10.47 -9.11
C SER A 838 1.56 -11.77 -9.89
N ALA A 839 2.09 -12.91 -9.44
CA ALA A 839 2.01 -14.17 -10.16
C ALA A 839 0.72 -14.94 -9.87
N PHE A 840 0.23 -14.90 -8.63
CA PHE A 840 -0.78 -15.84 -8.18
C PHE A 840 -2.14 -15.21 -7.83
N THR A 841 -2.23 -13.91 -7.54
CA THR A 841 -3.53 -13.25 -7.31
C THR A 841 -4.49 -13.52 -8.48
N SER A 842 -5.75 -13.84 -8.15
CA SER A 842 -6.77 -14.28 -9.12
C SER A 842 -6.37 -15.56 -9.89
N ALA A 843 -5.65 -16.48 -9.23
CA ALA A 843 -5.07 -17.67 -9.85
C ALA A 843 -4.18 -17.36 -11.07
N GLY A 844 -3.49 -16.21 -11.06
CA GLY A 844 -2.66 -15.76 -12.18
C GLY A 844 -3.44 -15.43 -13.47
N GLN A 845 -4.76 -15.31 -13.40
CA GLN A 845 -5.65 -15.04 -14.54
C GLN A 845 -5.78 -13.54 -14.84
N ARG A 846 -4.69 -12.79 -14.67
CA ARG A 846 -4.60 -11.38 -15.05
C ARG A 846 -3.66 -11.27 -16.24
N CYS A 847 -4.01 -10.47 -17.25
CA CYS A 847 -3.09 -10.20 -18.36
C CYS A 847 -1.80 -9.54 -17.88
N SER A 848 -1.84 -8.82 -16.76
CA SER A 848 -0.68 -8.20 -16.10
C SER A 848 0.13 -9.13 -15.18
N ALA A 849 -0.30 -10.39 -14.99
CA ALA A 849 0.31 -11.29 -14.02
C ALA A 849 1.78 -11.58 -14.35
N LEU A 850 2.60 -11.74 -13.32
CA LEU A 850 4.02 -12.09 -13.46
C LEU A 850 4.17 -13.51 -13.99
N ARG A 851 4.86 -13.64 -15.14
CA ARG A 851 5.16 -14.93 -15.78
C ARG A 851 6.61 -15.34 -15.55
N VAL A 852 7.54 -14.39 -15.58
CA VAL A 852 8.99 -14.65 -15.46
C VAL A 852 9.67 -13.70 -14.47
N LEU A 853 10.17 -14.23 -13.37
CA LEU A 853 11.01 -13.50 -12.41
C LEU A 853 12.49 -13.65 -12.77
N TYR A 854 13.13 -12.56 -13.19
CA TYR A 854 14.57 -12.47 -13.33
C TYR A 854 15.18 -12.00 -12.02
N VAL A 855 16.03 -12.82 -11.42
CA VAL A 855 16.73 -12.49 -10.16
C VAL A 855 18.24 -12.52 -10.36
N GLN A 856 18.92 -11.48 -9.90
CA GLN A 856 20.37 -11.42 -9.97
C GLN A 856 20.98 -12.57 -9.15
N ARG A 857 21.98 -13.25 -9.72
CA ARG A 857 22.58 -14.49 -9.18
C ARG A 857 23.01 -14.33 -7.71
N ASP A 858 23.53 -13.18 -7.33
CA ASP A 858 24.06 -12.90 -5.98
C ASP A 858 23.00 -12.98 -4.85
N ILE A 859 21.72 -12.80 -5.17
CA ILE A 859 20.61 -12.87 -4.20
C ILE A 859 19.60 -13.98 -4.52
N ALA A 860 19.80 -14.73 -5.60
CA ALA A 860 18.84 -15.69 -6.13
C ALA A 860 18.45 -16.78 -5.12
N GLU A 861 19.42 -17.36 -4.42
CA GLU A 861 19.14 -18.43 -3.45
C GLU A 861 18.22 -17.94 -2.32
N ARG A 862 18.53 -16.78 -1.72
CA ARG A 862 17.69 -16.18 -0.66
C ARG A 862 16.28 -15.87 -1.16
N VAL A 863 16.14 -15.29 -2.36
CA VAL A 863 14.83 -14.97 -2.93
C VAL A 863 14.04 -16.24 -3.23
N ILE A 864 14.68 -17.27 -3.78
CA ILE A 864 14.05 -18.55 -4.10
C ILE A 864 13.59 -19.26 -2.81
N ASP A 865 14.39 -19.27 -1.75
CA ASP A 865 14.00 -19.93 -0.50
C ASP A 865 12.84 -19.22 0.20
N LEU A 866 12.88 -17.88 0.25
CA LEU A 866 11.74 -17.08 0.73
C LEU A 866 10.49 -17.30 -0.13
N LEU A 867 10.64 -17.41 -1.45
CA LEU A 867 9.53 -17.69 -2.37
C LEU A 867 8.90 -19.06 -2.08
N LYS A 868 9.71 -20.12 -1.89
CA LYS A 868 9.20 -21.45 -1.53
C LYS A 868 8.38 -21.41 -0.24
N GLY A 869 8.92 -20.78 0.80
CA GLY A 869 8.24 -20.68 2.09
C GLY A 869 6.95 -19.86 2.01
N ALA A 870 6.98 -18.71 1.32
CA ALA A 870 5.78 -17.90 1.12
C ALA A 870 4.70 -18.64 0.30
N MET A 871 5.09 -19.43 -0.69
CA MET A 871 4.16 -20.28 -1.46
C MET A 871 3.54 -21.40 -0.62
N ALA A 872 4.29 -21.97 0.33
CA ALA A 872 3.80 -23.02 1.22
C ALA A 872 2.67 -22.50 2.14
N GLU A 873 2.63 -21.20 2.40
CA GLU A 873 1.62 -20.57 3.23
C GLU A 873 0.29 -20.26 2.50
N LEU A 874 0.24 -20.38 1.18
CA LEU A 874 -0.95 -20.05 0.37
C LEU A 874 -2.06 -21.09 0.55
N LYS A 875 -3.28 -20.61 0.79
CA LYS A 875 -4.49 -21.44 0.83
C LYS A 875 -5.25 -21.36 -0.49
N ILE A 876 -5.56 -22.53 -1.03
CA ILE A 876 -6.35 -22.68 -2.26
C ILE A 876 -7.73 -23.21 -1.89
N GLY A 877 -8.79 -22.59 -2.40
CA GLY A 877 -10.16 -23.03 -2.13
C GLY A 877 -11.26 -22.09 -2.61
N PRO A 878 -12.52 -22.31 -2.17
CA PRO A 878 -13.66 -21.50 -2.55
C PRO A 878 -13.47 -20.02 -2.19
N THR A 879 -13.75 -19.12 -3.14
CA THR A 879 -13.38 -17.71 -3.05
C THR A 879 -14.40 -16.80 -2.37
N HIS A 880 -15.55 -17.35 -1.97
CA HIS A 880 -16.49 -16.71 -1.05
C HIS A 880 -16.01 -16.76 0.42
N LEU A 881 -14.93 -17.49 0.68
CA LEU A 881 -14.26 -17.60 1.97
C LEU A 881 -12.96 -16.80 1.93
N ARG A 882 -12.80 -15.85 2.86
CA ARG A 882 -11.69 -14.89 2.84
C ARG A 882 -10.34 -15.53 3.18
N GLU A 883 -10.34 -16.64 3.91
CA GLU A 883 -9.13 -17.38 4.27
C GLU A 883 -8.46 -18.08 3.08
N ASN A 884 -9.13 -18.17 1.92
CA ASN A 884 -8.55 -18.72 0.71
C ASN A 884 -7.93 -17.60 -0.13
N ASP A 885 -6.64 -17.74 -0.42
CA ASP A 885 -5.86 -16.76 -1.17
C ASP A 885 -6.08 -16.92 -2.68
N ILE A 886 -6.14 -18.17 -3.13
CA ILE A 886 -6.16 -18.52 -4.54
C ILE A 886 -7.43 -19.29 -4.87
N GLY A 887 -8.16 -18.79 -5.87
CA GLY A 887 -9.37 -19.39 -6.40
C GLY A 887 -9.13 -20.42 -7.51
N PRO A 888 -10.21 -20.84 -8.19
CA PRO A 888 -10.13 -21.74 -9.33
C PRO A 888 -9.65 -20.97 -10.59
N VAL A 889 -9.18 -21.72 -11.58
CA VAL A 889 -9.18 -21.25 -12.96
C VAL A 889 -10.59 -21.34 -13.56
N ILE A 890 -10.87 -20.59 -14.63
CA ILE A 890 -12.24 -20.34 -15.08
C ILE A 890 -13.00 -21.60 -15.53
N ASP A 891 -12.34 -22.54 -16.22
CA ASP A 891 -12.99 -23.72 -16.79
C ASP A 891 -12.03 -24.92 -16.93
N ALA A 892 -12.57 -26.04 -17.40
CA ALA A 892 -11.84 -27.28 -17.62
C ALA A 892 -10.73 -27.15 -18.67
N GLU A 893 -10.96 -26.41 -19.76
CA GLU A 893 -9.99 -26.24 -20.84
C GLU A 893 -8.74 -25.48 -20.34
N ALA A 894 -8.95 -24.38 -19.60
CA ALA A 894 -7.87 -23.65 -18.96
C ALA A 894 -7.07 -24.55 -18.00
N ARG A 895 -7.78 -25.35 -17.18
CA ARG A 895 -7.16 -26.29 -16.24
C ARG A 895 -6.30 -27.33 -16.94
N GLU A 896 -6.83 -28.00 -17.96
CA GLU A 896 -6.13 -29.05 -18.70
C GLU A 896 -4.90 -28.51 -19.43
N GLY A 897 -5.02 -27.35 -20.07
CA GLY A 897 -3.89 -26.70 -20.75
C GLY A 897 -2.75 -26.34 -19.79
N LEU A 898 -3.08 -25.83 -18.60
CA LEU A 898 -2.10 -25.52 -17.56
C LEU A 898 -1.45 -26.79 -16.99
N LEU A 899 -2.23 -27.83 -16.69
CA LEU A 899 -1.69 -29.11 -16.19
C LEU A 899 -0.72 -29.75 -17.19
N ALA A 900 -0.99 -29.65 -18.50
CA ALA A 900 -0.07 -30.17 -19.52
C ALA A 900 1.30 -29.47 -19.45
N HIS A 901 1.32 -28.13 -19.36
CA HIS A 901 2.55 -27.35 -19.22
C HIS A 901 3.29 -27.66 -17.90
N ILE A 902 2.55 -27.73 -16.79
CA ILE A 902 3.10 -28.04 -15.47
C ILE A 902 3.74 -29.44 -15.44
N ASN A 903 3.05 -30.45 -15.97
CA ASN A 903 3.54 -31.83 -16.01
C ASN A 903 4.79 -31.97 -16.89
N GLN A 904 4.85 -31.22 -18.00
CA GLN A 904 6.05 -31.17 -18.83
C GLN A 904 7.26 -30.66 -18.03
N LEU A 905 7.14 -29.49 -17.39
CA LEU A 905 8.27 -28.89 -16.64
C LEU A 905 8.67 -29.70 -15.40
N LYS A 906 7.71 -30.39 -14.75
CA LYS A 906 8.03 -31.36 -13.69
C LYS A 906 8.85 -32.53 -14.23
N GLY A 907 8.49 -33.06 -15.40
CA GLY A 907 9.25 -34.12 -16.08
C GLY A 907 10.67 -33.70 -16.48
N GLU A 908 10.90 -32.40 -16.70
CA GLU A 908 12.22 -31.82 -17.00
C GLU A 908 13.07 -31.52 -15.74
N GLY A 909 12.55 -31.77 -14.53
CA GLY A 909 13.27 -31.56 -13.27
C GLY A 909 13.44 -30.09 -12.85
N LYS A 910 12.56 -29.20 -13.33
CA LYS A 910 12.67 -27.74 -13.16
C LYS A 910 11.93 -27.18 -11.94
N LEU A 911 11.30 -28.01 -11.10
CA LEU A 911 10.42 -27.57 -10.03
C LEU A 911 11.18 -26.84 -8.91
N ILE A 912 10.72 -25.64 -8.54
CA ILE A 912 11.17 -24.90 -7.34
C ILE A 912 10.27 -25.21 -6.15
N ALA A 913 8.97 -24.98 -6.32
CA ALA A 913 7.94 -25.22 -5.31
C ALA A 913 6.56 -25.36 -5.96
N GLU A 914 5.67 -26.05 -5.24
CA GLU A 914 4.26 -26.18 -5.56
C GLU A 914 3.47 -26.08 -4.25
N ALA A 915 2.47 -25.21 -4.21
CA ALA A 915 1.61 -25.07 -3.04
C ALA A 915 0.70 -26.30 -2.86
N SER A 916 0.23 -26.55 -1.64
CA SER A 916 -0.60 -27.72 -1.36
C SER A 916 -2.04 -27.53 -1.85
N LEU A 917 -2.51 -28.42 -2.72
CA LEU A 917 -3.90 -28.49 -3.17
C LEU A 917 -4.62 -29.64 -2.47
N ARG A 918 -5.75 -29.33 -1.82
CA ARG A 918 -6.55 -30.37 -1.15
C ARG A 918 -7.33 -31.21 -2.18
N ALA A 919 -7.48 -32.50 -1.90
CA ALA A 919 -8.15 -33.45 -2.80
C ALA A 919 -9.69 -33.38 -2.75
N ASP A 920 -10.26 -32.71 -1.75
CA ASP A 920 -11.71 -32.61 -1.50
C ASP A 920 -12.38 -31.43 -2.23
N LEU A 921 -11.63 -30.62 -2.98
CA LEU A 921 -12.15 -29.47 -3.71
C LEU A 921 -12.87 -29.91 -4.99
N ASN A 922 -14.14 -29.51 -5.14
CA ASN A 922 -14.98 -29.79 -6.31
C ASN A 922 -14.99 -28.62 -7.31
N GLY A 923 -13.85 -28.33 -7.93
CA GLY A 923 -13.72 -27.19 -8.84
C GLY A 923 -12.51 -27.25 -9.76
N HIS A 924 -12.37 -26.24 -10.61
CA HIS A 924 -11.27 -26.13 -11.56
C HIS A 924 -10.03 -25.52 -10.91
N PHE A 925 -9.40 -26.20 -9.96
CA PHE A 925 -8.24 -25.65 -9.25
C PHE A 925 -6.89 -26.06 -9.88
N ILE A 926 -5.92 -25.15 -9.80
CA ILE A 926 -4.50 -25.36 -10.07
C ILE A 926 -3.72 -24.80 -8.87
N ALA A 927 -2.79 -25.60 -8.33
CA ALA A 927 -1.88 -25.13 -7.29
C ALA A 927 -0.92 -24.07 -7.86
N PRO A 928 -0.66 -22.96 -7.14
CA PRO A 928 0.48 -22.10 -7.41
C PRO A 928 1.78 -22.92 -7.51
N VAL A 929 2.50 -22.75 -8.61
CA VAL A 929 3.72 -23.51 -8.90
C VAL A 929 4.80 -22.61 -9.49
N ALA A 930 6.05 -22.84 -9.08
CA ALA A 930 7.22 -22.11 -9.54
C ALA A 930 8.25 -23.08 -10.15
N PHE A 931 8.83 -22.69 -11.29
CA PHE A 931 9.84 -23.46 -12.01
C PHE A 931 11.09 -22.63 -12.30
N GLU A 932 12.27 -23.24 -12.28
CA GLU A 932 13.51 -22.64 -12.75
C GLU A 932 13.72 -22.98 -14.24
N ILE A 933 13.90 -21.97 -15.09
CA ILE A 933 14.14 -22.13 -16.53
C ILE A 933 15.43 -21.43 -16.95
N GLY A 934 16.00 -21.79 -18.10
CA GLY A 934 17.25 -21.19 -18.61
C GLY A 934 17.04 -19.78 -19.17
N GLY A 935 15.85 -19.48 -19.69
CA GLY A 935 15.51 -18.17 -20.23
C GLY A 935 14.05 -18.08 -20.67
N ILE A 936 13.54 -16.85 -20.83
CA ILE A 936 12.16 -16.58 -21.27
C ILE A 936 11.85 -17.14 -22.66
N ASP A 937 12.87 -17.38 -23.49
CA ASP A 937 12.75 -17.93 -24.83
C ASP A 937 12.32 -19.40 -24.85
N GLU A 938 12.40 -20.12 -23.72
CA GLU A 938 11.80 -21.44 -23.55
C GLU A 938 10.26 -21.39 -23.60
N LEU A 939 9.66 -20.23 -23.28
CA LEU A 939 8.21 -20.06 -23.24
C LEU A 939 7.67 -19.61 -24.59
N LYS A 940 7.01 -20.52 -25.32
CA LYS A 940 6.49 -20.26 -26.68
C LYS A 940 5.14 -19.53 -26.71
N LYS A 941 4.39 -19.56 -25.61
CA LYS A 941 3.09 -18.89 -25.46
C LYS A 941 2.90 -18.43 -24.02
N GLU A 942 1.91 -17.57 -23.80
CA GLU A 942 1.47 -17.22 -22.46
C GLU A 942 0.81 -18.44 -21.78
N GLN A 943 1.11 -18.64 -20.50
CA GLN A 943 0.45 -19.62 -19.65
C GLN A 943 -0.45 -18.86 -18.67
N PHE A 944 -1.76 -18.86 -18.95
CA PHE A 944 -2.73 -17.99 -18.27
C PHE A 944 -3.24 -18.61 -16.96
N GLY A 945 -2.35 -18.78 -15.99
CA GLY A 945 -2.65 -19.41 -14.70
C GLY A 945 -1.56 -19.15 -13.65
N PRO A 946 -1.62 -19.82 -12.49
CA PRO A 946 -0.74 -19.53 -11.37
C PRO A 946 0.61 -20.27 -11.50
N VAL A 947 1.31 -20.02 -12.61
CA VAL A 947 2.60 -20.63 -12.96
C VAL A 947 3.66 -19.54 -13.08
N LEU A 948 4.62 -19.54 -12.14
CA LEU A 948 5.75 -18.63 -12.13
C LEU A 948 7.00 -19.33 -12.69
N HIS A 949 7.74 -18.65 -13.54
CA HIS A 949 9.05 -19.11 -13.99
C HIS A 949 10.13 -18.20 -13.42
N VAL A 950 11.27 -18.75 -13.03
CA VAL A 950 12.39 -18.01 -12.43
C VAL A 950 13.63 -18.20 -13.31
N VAL A 951 14.33 -17.11 -13.58
CA VAL A 951 15.58 -17.08 -14.32
C VAL A 951 16.62 -16.34 -13.50
N ARG A 952 17.81 -16.92 -13.36
CA ARG A 952 18.97 -16.25 -12.75
C ARG A 952 19.75 -15.51 -13.81
N PHE A 953 20.24 -14.31 -13.50
CA PHE A 953 21.11 -13.56 -14.41
C PHE A 953 22.30 -12.95 -13.67
N ASP A 954 23.40 -12.72 -14.39
CA ASP A 954 24.56 -12.00 -13.87
C ASP A 954 24.37 -10.49 -14.05
N ALA A 955 24.83 -9.65 -13.11
CA ALA A 955 24.62 -8.19 -13.17
C ALA A 955 25.07 -7.56 -14.51
N SER A 956 26.14 -8.09 -15.11
CA SER A 956 26.66 -7.65 -16.41
C SER A 956 25.75 -7.96 -17.60
N ASP A 957 24.78 -8.86 -17.43
CA ASP A 957 23.87 -9.32 -18.48
C ASP A 957 22.51 -8.60 -18.45
N LEU A 958 22.35 -7.55 -17.63
CA LEU A 958 21.09 -6.79 -17.52
C LEU A 958 20.51 -6.39 -18.88
N GLU A 959 21.33 -5.85 -19.79
CA GLU A 959 20.84 -5.47 -21.13
C GLU A 959 20.42 -6.66 -21.98
N LYS A 960 21.11 -7.82 -21.83
CA LYS A 960 20.71 -9.05 -22.51
C LYS A 960 19.38 -9.57 -21.99
N VAL A 961 19.12 -9.44 -20.69
CA VAL A 961 17.82 -9.77 -20.08
C VAL A 961 16.72 -8.91 -20.68
N VAL A 962 16.90 -7.59 -20.73
CA VAL A 962 15.91 -6.68 -21.33
C VAL A 962 15.71 -6.98 -22.82
N ALA A 963 16.78 -7.29 -23.56
CA ALA A 963 16.70 -7.70 -24.96
C ALA A 963 15.92 -9.01 -25.14
N ALA A 964 16.11 -10.01 -24.27
CA ALA A 964 15.38 -11.27 -24.30
C ALA A 964 13.88 -11.08 -24.01
N ILE A 965 13.54 -10.22 -23.05
CA ILE A 965 12.14 -9.84 -22.75
C ILE A 965 11.50 -9.19 -23.98
N ASN A 966 12.16 -8.20 -24.60
CA ASN A 966 11.68 -7.55 -25.81
C ASN A 966 11.53 -8.53 -26.99
N ALA A 967 12.42 -9.52 -27.11
CA ALA A 967 12.42 -10.51 -28.20
C ALA A 967 11.21 -11.46 -28.17
N THR A 968 10.49 -11.55 -27.05
CA THR A 968 9.22 -12.30 -26.99
C THR A 968 8.15 -11.71 -27.92
N GLY A 969 8.31 -10.44 -28.32
CA GLY A 969 7.34 -9.68 -29.10
C GLY A 969 6.15 -9.16 -28.29
N TYR A 970 5.98 -9.62 -27.05
CA TYR A 970 5.03 -9.05 -26.10
C TYR A 970 5.59 -7.77 -25.47
N GLY A 971 4.71 -6.99 -24.85
CA GLY A 971 5.08 -5.72 -24.23
C GLY A 971 3.98 -5.14 -23.36
N LEU A 972 3.46 -5.89 -22.39
CA LEU A 972 2.35 -5.46 -21.52
C LEU A 972 2.85 -4.89 -20.20
N THR A 973 3.28 -5.73 -19.24
CA THR A 973 3.84 -5.25 -17.95
C THR A 973 5.29 -5.69 -17.71
N LEU A 974 6.06 -4.82 -17.03
CA LEU A 974 7.40 -5.12 -16.51
C LEU A 974 7.55 -4.58 -15.08
N GLY A 975 7.91 -5.45 -14.14
CA GLY A 975 8.31 -5.08 -12.78
C GLY A 975 9.81 -4.84 -12.69
N ILE A 976 10.23 -3.88 -11.87
CA ILE A 976 11.63 -3.62 -11.52
C ILE A 976 11.73 -3.50 -10.01
N HIS A 977 12.58 -4.29 -9.39
CA HIS A 977 13.00 -4.10 -8.01
C HIS A 977 14.47 -3.73 -7.98
N SER A 978 14.72 -2.45 -7.67
CA SER A 978 16.05 -1.86 -7.53
C SER A 978 15.97 -0.58 -6.71
N ARG A 979 16.99 -0.34 -5.89
CA ARG A 979 17.22 0.93 -5.18
C ARG A 979 18.16 1.86 -5.95
N ASN A 980 18.73 1.38 -7.04
CA ASN A 980 19.55 2.18 -7.95
C ASN A 980 18.63 2.80 -9.02
N GLU A 981 18.48 4.13 -8.99
CA GLU A 981 17.59 4.84 -9.91
C GLU A 981 18.14 4.82 -11.34
N GLU A 982 19.46 4.92 -11.53
CA GLU A 982 20.13 4.73 -12.82
C GLU A 982 19.84 3.34 -13.41
N THR A 983 19.86 2.27 -12.61
CA THR A 983 19.49 0.91 -13.08
C THR A 983 18.04 0.87 -13.56
N ALA A 984 17.10 1.40 -12.77
CA ALA A 984 15.69 1.43 -13.14
C ALA A 984 15.45 2.26 -14.41
N ALA A 985 16.07 3.44 -14.51
CA ALA A 985 15.99 4.32 -15.68
C ALA A 985 16.63 3.70 -16.93
N ARG A 986 17.73 2.95 -16.78
CA ARG A 986 18.35 2.20 -17.89
C ARG A 986 17.42 1.10 -18.40
N ILE A 987 16.79 0.33 -17.51
CA ILE A 987 15.81 -0.68 -17.90
C ILE A 987 14.63 -0.01 -18.60
N GLU A 988 14.08 1.07 -18.05
CA GLU A 988 12.99 1.85 -18.66
C GLU A 988 13.32 2.31 -20.08
N ALA A 989 14.52 2.85 -20.30
CA ALA A 989 14.95 3.32 -21.62
C ALA A 989 15.06 2.19 -22.67
N LEU A 990 15.40 0.99 -22.23
CA LEU A 990 15.63 -0.18 -23.10
C LEU A 990 14.37 -1.03 -23.29
N ALA A 991 13.49 -1.09 -22.30
CA ALA A 991 12.29 -1.93 -22.32
C ALA A 991 11.27 -1.44 -23.35
N ARG A 992 10.59 -2.38 -24.02
CA ARG A 992 9.50 -2.12 -24.96
C ARG A 992 8.20 -2.67 -24.41
N VAL A 993 7.79 -2.12 -23.26
CA VAL A 993 6.55 -2.49 -22.57
C VAL A 993 5.62 -1.30 -22.41
N GLY A 994 4.32 -1.58 -22.26
CA GLY A 994 3.32 -0.55 -22.05
C GLY A 994 3.27 -0.01 -20.62
N ASN A 995 3.42 -0.86 -19.61
CA ASN A 995 3.31 -0.48 -18.21
C ASN A 995 4.51 -0.99 -17.42
N LEU A 996 5.22 -0.07 -16.75
CA LEU A 996 6.40 -0.36 -15.96
C LEU A 996 6.12 -0.02 -14.49
N TYR A 997 6.51 -0.92 -13.59
CA TYR A 997 6.26 -0.81 -12.15
C TYR A 997 7.57 -0.95 -11.38
N VAL A 998 7.95 0.07 -10.61
CA VAL A 998 9.20 0.09 -9.85
C VAL A 998 8.91 -0.07 -8.35
N ASN A 999 9.57 -1.04 -7.71
CA ASN A 999 9.50 -1.33 -6.27
C ASN A 999 8.09 -1.57 -5.74
N ARG A 1000 7.28 -2.29 -6.52
CA ARG A 1000 5.91 -2.71 -6.18
C ARG A 1000 5.47 -3.87 -7.08
N ASN A 1001 4.35 -4.50 -6.73
CA ASN A 1001 3.63 -5.39 -7.64
C ASN A 1001 3.30 -4.73 -9.00
N GLN A 1002 3.08 -5.56 -10.02
CA GLN A 1002 2.83 -5.15 -11.41
C GLN A 1002 1.39 -5.38 -11.88
N ILE A 1003 0.46 -5.52 -10.94
CA ILE A 1003 -0.97 -5.76 -11.19
C ILE A 1003 -1.82 -4.61 -10.62
N GLY A 1004 -3.11 -4.58 -10.98
CA GLY A 1004 -4.05 -3.60 -10.44
C GLY A 1004 -3.78 -2.16 -10.92
N ALA A 1005 -3.64 -1.99 -12.24
CA ALA A 1005 -3.51 -0.67 -12.84
C ALA A 1005 -4.77 0.16 -12.55
N VAL A 1006 -4.60 1.40 -12.09
CA VAL A 1006 -5.72 2.27 -11.71
C VAL A 1006 -6.07 3.21 -12.87
N VAL A 1007 -7.34 3.22 -13.25
CA VAL A 1007 -7.89 4.07 -14.34
C VAL A 1007 -7.53 5.55 -14.12
N GLY A 1008 -6.97 6.19 -15.13
CA GLY A 1008 -6.54 7.59 -15.08
C GLY A 1008 -5.26 7.85 -14.28
N VAL A 1009 -4.66 6.82 -13.65
CA VAL A 1009 -3.40 6.93 -12.91
C VAL A 1009 -2.28 6.12 -13.58
N GLN A 1010 -2.54 4.85 -13.90
CA GLN A 1010 -1.68 4.02 -14.75
C GLN A 1010 -2.46 3.57 -15.98
N PRO A 1011 -2.66 4.43 -17.00
CA PRO A 1011 -3.28 4.03 -18.26
C PRO A 1011 -2.73 2.69 -18.76
N PHE A 1012 -3.62 1.72 -18.93
CA PHE A 1012 -3.23 0.32 -19.07
C PHE A 1012 -3.35 -0.14 -20.52
N GLY A 1013 -2.34 -0.86 -20.98
CA GLY A 1013 -2.31 -1.43 -22.32
C GLY A 1013 -0.89 -1.58 -22.84
N GLY A 1014 -0.69 -2.56 -23.72
CA GLY A 1014 0.63 -2.96 -24.19
C GLY A 1014 1.02 -2.42 -25.56
N CYS A 1015 2.11 -2.95 -26.09
CA CYS A 1015 2.51 -2.81 -27.48
C CYS A 1015 2.94 -4.16 -28.08
N GLY A 1016 3.18 -4.21 -29.39
CA GLY A 1016 3.58 -5.45 -30.07
C GLY A 1016 2.47 -6.49 -30.05
N LEU A 1017 2.78 -7.70 -29.60
CA LEU A 1017 1.81 -8.79 -29.44
C LEU A 1017 0.83 -8.57 -28.29
N SER A 1018 1.05 -7.58 -27.42
CA SER A 1018 0.20 -7.28 -26.26
C SER A 1018 -0.89 -6.26 -26.53
N GLY A 1019 -0.87 -5.60 -27.68
CA GLY A 1019 -2.01 -4.80 -28.11
C GLY A 1019 -1.68 -3.72 -29.11
N THR A 1020 -2.74 -3.11 -29.64
CA THR A 1020 -2.67 -2.01 -30.60
C THR A 1020 -2.63 -0.64 -29.91
N GLY A 1021 -3.10 -0.57 -28.66
CA GLY A 1021 -3.51 0.69 -28.03
C GLY A 1021 -4.68 1.37 -28.78
N PRO A 1022 -5.05 2.59 -28.37
CA PRO A 1022 -4.51 3.33 -27.22
C PRO A 1022 -4.84 2.68 -25.87
N LYS A 1023 -4.13 3.07 -24.82
CA LYS A 1023 -4.30 2.54 -23.46
C LYS A 1023 -5.69 2.82 -22.89
N ALA A 1024 -6.35 1.78 -22.38
CA ALA A 1024 -7.58 1.91 -21.61
C ALA A 1024 -7.34 2.74 -20.34
N GLY A 1025 -8.33 3.52 -19.95
CA GLY A 1025 -8.25 4.42 -18.80
C GLY A 1025 -7.23 5.54 -19.00
N GLY A 1026 -6.84 5.79 -20.25
CA GLY A 1026 -5.90 6.81 -20.64
C GLY A 1026 -6.53 7.97 -21.40
N PRO A 1027 -5.84 9.11 -21.47
CA PRO A 1027 -6.37 10.33 -22.09
C PRO A 1027 -6.52 10.22 -23.61
N SER A 1028 -5.92 9.23 -24.26
CA SER A 1028 -5.98 9.05 -25.72
C SER A 1028 -7.04 8.01 -26.16
N TYR A 1029 -7.68 7.32 -25.22
CA TYR A 1029 -8.57 6.19 -25.54
C TYR A 1029 -9.77 6.63 -26.36
N LEU A 1030 -10.52 7.63 -25.88
CA LEU A 1030 -11.75 8.11 -26.53
C LEU A 1030 -11.53 8.62 -27.96
N LEU A 1031 -10.36 9.18 -28.25
CA LEU A 1031 -10.04 9.70 -29.58
C LEU A 1031 -10.06 8.60 -30.65
N ARG A 1032 -9.85 7.33 -30.27
CA ARG A 1032 -9.91 6.21 -31.21
C ARG A 1032 -11.34 5.82 -31.58
N PHE A 1033 -12.33 6.25 -30.80
CA PHE A 1033 -13.75 5.96 -31.00
C PHE A 1033 -14.50 7.05 -31.80
N VAL A 1034 -13.81 8.11 -32.24
CA VAL A 1034 -14.42 9.26 -32.95
C VAL A 1034 -13.78 9.50 -34.32
N ASN A 1035 -14.52 10.17 -35.20
CA ASN A 1035 -14.01 10.84 -36.39
C ASN A 1035 -13.84 12.33 -36.12
N GLU A 1036 -12.80 12.93 -36.69
CA GLU A 1036 -12.57 14.38 -36.67
C GLU A 1036 -13.34 15.06 -37.80
N ARG A 1037 -13.92 16.23 -37.51
CA ARG A 1037 -14.57 17.10 -38.50
C ARG A 1037 -14.18 18.54 -38.27
N THR A 1038 -13.92 19.25 -39.37
CA THR A 1038 -13.66 20.69 -39.35
C THR A 1038 -14.76 21.43 -40.08
N THR A 1039 -15.28 22.51 -39.50
CA THR A 1039 -16.14 23.48 -40.18
C THR A 1039 -15.39 24.79 -40.32
N SER A 1040 -15.18 25.23 -41.56
CA SER A 1040 -14.56 26.50 -41.90
C SER A 1040 -15.62 27.43 -42.49
N VAL A 1041 -15.88 28.54 -41.80
CA VAL A 1041 -16.88 29.53 -42.21
C VAL A 1041 -16.17 30.82 -42.59
N ASN A 1042 -16.35 31.24 -43.84
CA ASN A 1042 -15.95 32.58 -44.28
C ASN A 1042 -16.90 33.62 -43.67
N THR A 1043 -16.47 34.28 -42.61
CA THR A 1043 -17.25 35.30 -41.89
C THR A 1043 -17.17 36.68 -42.57
N THR A 1044 -16.25 36.89 -43.53
CA THR A 1044 -16.19 38.17 -44.28
C THR A 1044 -17.45 38.45 -45.10
N ALA A 1045 -18.06 37.41 -45.68
CA ALA A 1045 -19.24 37.51 -46.52
C ALA A 1045 -20.49 38.03 -45.78
N VAL A 1046 -20.46 38.03 -44.44
CA VAL A 1046 -21.58 38.41 -43.56
C VAL A 1046 -21.42 39.81 -42.94
N GLY A 1047 -20.40 40.59 -43.35
CA GLY A 1047 -20.24 41.97 -42.90
C GLY A 1047 -18.84 42.40 -42.47
N GLY A 1048 -17.80 41.57 -42.70
CA GLY A 1048 -16.43 41.86 -42.28
C GLY A 1048 -16.18 41.70 -40.78
N ASN A 1049 -14.91 41.58 -40.38
CA ASN A 1049 -14.54 41.31 -38.99
C ASN A 1049 -14.63 42.59 -38.14
N ALA A 1050 -15.83 42.96 -37.71
CA ALA A 1050 -16.07 44.15 -36.88
C ALA A 1050 -15.18 44.20 -35.62
N SER A 1051 -14.72 43.04 -35.13
CA SER A 1051 -13.80 42.96 -34.00
C SER A 1051 -12.42 43.56 -34.29
N LEU A 1052 -11.92 43.48 -35.54
CA LEU A 1052 -10.65 44.12 -35.96
C LEU A 1052 -10.76 45.65 -35.99
N LEU A 1053 -11.95 46.19 -36.31
CA LEU A 1053 -12.20 47.63 -36.31
C LEU A 1053 -12.37 48.20 -34.89
N SER A 1054 -12.61 47.33 -33.90
CA SER A 1054 -12.74 47.69 -32.48
C SER A 1054 -11.50 47.38 -31.63
N LEU A 1055 -10.40 46.90 -32.23
CA LEU A 1055 -9.13 46.80 -31.53
C LEU A 1055 -8.55 48.22 -31.39
N GLY A 1056 -8.71 48.82 -30.22
CA GLY A 1056 -7.99 50.04 -29.86
C GLY A 1056 -6.50 49.76 -29.66
N ASP A 1057 -5.67 50.78 -29.86
CA ASP A 1057 -4.24 50.76 -29.54
C ASP A 1057 -4.06 50.72 -27.99
N GLU A 1058 -4.19 49.55 -27.36
CA GLU A 1058 -3.78 49.32 -25.96
C GLU A 1058 -2.62 48.33 -25.86
#